data_AF-A0A1Y0IEH0-F1
#
_entry.id   AF-A0A1Y0IEH0-F1
#
_cell.length_a   1.000
_cell.length_b   1.000
_cell.length_c   1.000
_cell.angle_alpha   90.00
_cell.angle_beta   90.00
_cell.angle_gamma   90.00
#
_symmetry.space_group_name_H-M   'P 1'
#
loop_
_entity.id
_entity.type
_entity.pdbx_description
1 polymer ?
#
loop_
_entity_poly.entity_id
_entity_poly.type
_entity_poly.pdbx_seq_one_letter_code
_entity_poly.pdbx_strand_id
1 'polypeptide(L)'
;MQTRFKVSSPLLRRSSEAIRVYPVDGNPVSLSEYYGEPIPYRDAIMCAFHRLQKVGEFDGQALSDVLLLQILTLPDPADPCASDTVSLQPGPKPPKRSAARPRGYRGTKYRPPKLKDQVVGNLYAAMDNRKLCQHLLALNWMFLASAEREINTILGTNFSWREVWLTPPSDVFLAVWHPMIYSKYAGAGDVGGVFCENFKNELLWWCDTVDPDRMLLLDQLCRDNTLGWCEPVAHLLKKNRFISGNRVVDWCSAIGYLPVVEYHLFMRVLNRFESIPPVAEPRLLERLTRLQADVLEASIQNVLDFLSSGCDQDYLCLGLDIHLEFSPWRTFYGAYSEAPISDTWVTLFKLEYDQSDAGFILPGLWKLCGSTLKLDAYLDALLQSDWPNTVVEAALVFLIQFAAYREAPFAKAWYVKSAIHLEELVQMLGTIEVEYIQGTIADLNVLFSDDKSLGEILVSWKETLCVVQRYRKSPFSPNLLLGRVLWNLARVKNCPEISDTTLITFSKLCKRHDDTNLFAWGMGALADTWPELVAVSINRYTKRLYSCAHNLGCLQWETQRQVVNEWIRIKSPCFKSESTSLKAVANELKHLLPETHSAFLPKAVKAHLTGDRILSDAQLQRHYERITDDWIIVLLSSLTEFIHVHLGRAMTGCLASHKDFLFALKLLPESDGNRTAFRRFLKAYSQGNSDYLWLHPLSQRWIANYPDLEVERWRIGVVISEAIQLDNERSVEVTLTTEQNPLEVLKLGQYVGSCLSLGGICSYSASAVMLDVNKQVVFARDEKGRVLARQLIALTSECKLVAYDVYPSVSEPLKKLFTEYLLSLSRSLTLEITFDADASVDLILASEWWDDGVIDKSCLLTTESV
;
A
#
# COMPACT_ATOMS: atom_id res chain seq x y z
N MET A 1 -26.58 4.54 14.12
CA MET A 1 -27.94 4.94 13.72
C MET A 1 -27.92 6.43 13.46
N GLN A 2 -28.39 6.80 12.28
CA GLN A 2 -28.49 8.16 11.77
C GLN A 2 -29.05 9.13 12.81
N THR A 3 -28.50 10.33 12.85
CA THR A 3 -29.39 11.50 12.84
C THR A 3 -29.00 12.35 11.65
N ARG A 4 -29.93 12.35 10.69
CA ARG A 4 -29.95 13.15 9.47
C ARG A 4 -29.76 14.62 9.82
N PHE A 5 -28.90 15.34 9.10
CA PHE A 5 -29.10 16.78 8.95
C PHE A 5 -30.31 16.96 8.05
N LYS A 6 -31.44 17.32 8.65
CA LYS A 6 -32.56 17.89 7.91
C LYS A 6 -32.11 19.30 7.53
N VAL A 7 -31.96 19.57 6.23
CA VAL A 7 -31.93 20.94 5.74
C VAL A 7 -33.34 21.50 5.96
N SER A 8 -33.55 22.09 7.14
CA SER A 8 -34.59 23.09 7.31
C SER A 8 -33.91 24.44 7.18
N SER A 9 -34.02 25.04 5.99
CA SER A 9 -34.18 26.48 5.87
C SER A 9 -35.26 26.90 6.89
N PRO A 10 -34.87 27.65 7.94
CA PRO A 10 -35.09 29.08 7.91
C PRO A 10 -33.98 29.85 8.66
N LEU A 11 -32.89 30.18 7.97
CA LEU A 11 -31.99 31.26 8.41
C LEU A 11 -31.73 32.28 7.29
N LEU A 12 -32.54 32.25 6.24
CA LEU A 12 -32.74 33.39 5.33
C LEU A 12 -33.79 34.33 5.95
N ARG A 13 -33.41 34.99 7.04
CA ARG A 13 -34.04 36.20 7.63
C ARG A 13 -33.24 36.58 8.88
N ARG A 14 -31.99 36.98 8.68
CA ARG A 14 -31.40 38.03 9.51
C ARG A 14 -31.17 39.20 8.58
N SER A 15 -31.88 40.28 8.89
CA SER A 15 -31.94 41.50 8.10
C SER A 15 -30.54 42.12 8.00
N SER A 16 -30.32 42.86 6.91
CA SER A 16 -29.21 43.82 6.73
C SER A 16 -29.10 44.86 7.86
N GLU A 17 -30.01 44.83 8.85
CA GLU A 17 -30.08 45.72 10.01
C GLU A 17 -28.89 45.55 10.98
N ALA A 18 -28.30 44.36 11.07
CA ALA A 18 -27.28 44.06 12.09
C ALA A 18 -25.83 44.40 11.69
N ILE A 19 -25.56 44.70 10.41
CA ILE A 19 -24.22 45.03 9.94
C ILE A 19 -24.12 46.55 9.85
N ARG A 20 -23.16 47.15 10.56
CA ARG A 20 -22.85 48.58 10.46
C ARG A 20 -21.62 48.76 9.59
N VAL A 21 -21.70 49.67 8.61
CA VAL A 21 -20.55 50.06 7.77
C VAL A 21 -20.11 51.45 8.23
N TYR A 22 -18.80 51.67 8.28
CA TYR A 22 -18.20 52.95 8.61
C TYR A 22 -17.70 53.58 7.32
N PRO A 23 -18.42 54.57 6.75
CA PRO A 23 -17.89 55.35 5.65
C PRO A 23 -16.73 56.23 6.15
N VAL A 24 -15.86 56.68 5.24
CA VAL A 24 -14.59 57.40 5.53
C VAL A 24 -14.81 58.68 6.37
N ASP A 25 -16.05 59.17 6.40
CA ASP A 25 -16.56 60.36 7.05
C ASP A 25 -17.18 60.11 8.46
N GLY A 26 -17.07 58.89 8.99
CA GLY A 26 -16.98 58.66 10.45
C GLY A 26 -18.26 58.38 11.24
N ASN A 27 -19.43 58.23 10.60
CA ASN A 27 -20.67 57.83 11.31
C ASN A 27 -21.12 56.42 10.91
N PRO A 28 -21.32 55.48 11.86
CA PRO A 28 -21.80 54.14 11.55
C PRO A 28 -23.22 54.17 10.99
N VAL A 29 -23.45 53.49 9.87
CA VAL A 29 -24.82 53.31 9.33
C VAL A 29 -25.15 51.85 9.16
N SER A 30 -26.38 51.47 9.49
CA SER A 30 -26.89 50.12 9.21
C SER A 30 -26.90 49.86 7.71
N LEU A 31 -26.45 48.67 7.29
CA LEU A 31 -26.48 48.22 5.89
C LEU A 31 -27.91 48.23 5.31
N SER A 32 -28.93 48.24 6.16
CA SER A 32 -30.35 48.38 5.79
C SER A 32 -30.90 49.81 5.79
N GLU A 33 -30.25 50.76 6.47
CA GLU A 33 -30.67 52.17 6.46
C GLU A 33 -30.09 52.91 5.23
N TYR A 34 -29.08 52.32 4.59
CA TYR A 34 -28.33 52.89 3.47
C TYR A 34 -28.74 52.37 2.08
N TYR A 35 -30.03 52.06 1.86
CA TYR A 35 -30.52 51.53 0.56
C TYR A 35 -30.65 52.57 -0.57
N GLY A 36 -30.19 53.82 -0.37
CA GLY A 36 -30.29 54.90 -1.37
C GLY A 36 -28.98 55.38 -2.00
N GLU A 37 -27.82 55.05 -1.42
CA GLU A 37 -26.50 55.55 -1.84
C GLU A 37 -25.54 54.37 -2.10
N PRO A 38 -24.66 54.43 -3.13
CA PRO A 38 -23.74 53.35 -3.44
C PRO A 38 -22.68 53.18 -2.34
N ILE A 39 -22.78 52.10 -1.57
CA ILE A 39 -21.76 51.73 -0.58
C ILE A 39 -20.47 51.34 -1.32
N PRO A 40 -19.35 52.04 -1.10
CA PRO A 40 -18.06 51.64 -1.65
C PRO A 40 -17.74 50.19 -1.25
N TYR A 41 -17.33 49.37 -2.21
CA TYR A 41 -16.88 47.98 -1.99
C TYR A 41 -17.95 46.99 -1.48
N ARG A 42 -19.24 47.32 -1.55
CA ARG A 42 -20.36 46.43 -1.11
C ARG A 42 -20.25 45.01 -1.66
N ASP A 43 -20.02 44.89 -2.96
CA ASP A 43 -19.96 43.58 -3.62
C ASP A 43 -18.73 42.78 -3.17
N ALA A 44 -17.62 43.46 -2.89
CA ALA A 44 -16.41 42.83 -2.37
C ALA A 44 -16.61 42.30 -0.94
N ILE A 45 -17.27 43.10 -0.07
CA ILE A 45 -17.63 42.69 1.31
C ILE A 45 -18.56 41.46 1.28
N MET A 46 -19.60 41.46 0.43
CA MET A 46 -20.53 40.34 0.33
C MET A 46 -19.89 39.08 -0.24
N CYS A 47 -18.99 39.22 -1.22
CA CYS A 47 -18.21 38.11 -1.78
C CYS A 47 -17.28 37.49 -0.72
N ALA A 48 -16.53 38.31 0.02
CA ALA A 48 -15.67 37.85 1.11
C ALA A 48 -16.47 37.12 2.20
N PHE A 49 -17.65 37.65 2.57
CA PHE A 49 -18.55 36.97 3.50
C PHE A 49 -19.00 35.59 3.02
N HIS A 50 -19.37 35.46 1.74
CA HIS A 50 -19.82 34.19 1.19
C HIS A 50 -18.71 33.14 1.11
N ARG A 51 -17.48 33.56 0.79
CA ARG A 51 -16.31 32.66 0.73
C ARG A 51 -15.92 32.14 2.11
N LEU A 52 -15.88 33.01 3.13
CA LEU A 52 -15.53 32.60 4.50
C LEU A 52 -16.52 31.62 5.16
N GLN A 53 -17.73 31.49 4.61
CA GLN A 53 -18.71 30.51 5.08
C GLN A 53 -18.38 29.05 4.68
N LYS A 54 -17.54 28.86 3.65
CA LYS A 54 -17.25 27.55 3.06
C LYS A 54 -15.76 27.38 2.72
N VAL A 55 -14.89 27.71 3.67
CA VAL A 55 -13.45 27.54 3.49
C VAL A 55 -13.09 26.05 3.55
N GLY A 56 -12.58 25.53 2.44
CA GLY A 56 -12.07 24.16 2.36
C GLY A 56 -10.69 24.04 3.00
N GLU A 57 -9.81 25.01 2.71
CA GLU A 57 -8.45 25.14 3.21
C GLU A 57 -8.14 26.62 3.46
N PHE A 58 -7.29 26.91 4.45
CA PHE A 58 -6.91 28.29 4.76
C PHE A 58 -5.74 28.70 3.87
N ASP A 59 -5.99 29.57 2.90
CA ASP A 59 -5.02 30.05 1.91
C ASP A 59 -4.93 31.58 1.89
N GLY A 60 -4.19 32.15 0.94
CA GLY A 60 -4.07 33.60 0.81
C GLY A 60 -5.37 34.32 0.47
N GLN A 61 -6.30 33.65 -0.21
CA GLN A 61 -7.62 34.19 -0.52
C GLN A 61 -8.51 34.26 0.72
N ALA A 62 -8.50 33.21 1.55
CA ALA A 62 -9.20 33.20 2.82
C ALA A 62 -8.65 34.28 3.78
N LEU A 63 -7.33 34.45 3.81
CA LEU A 63 -6.69 35.52 4.59
C LEU A 63 -7.06 36.92 4.06
N SER A 64 -7.05 37.10 2.75
CA SER A 64 -7.48 38.33 2.07
C SER A 64 -8.92 38.70 2.45
N ASP A 65 -9.84 37.73 2.39
CA ASP A 65 -11.24 37.93 2.76
C ASP A 65 -11.41 38.31 4.24
N VAL A 66 -10.65 37.69 5.15
CA VAL A 66 -10.63 38.04 6.58
C VAL A 66 -10.18 39.49 6.78
N LEU A 67 -9.07 39.87 6.15
CA LEU A 67 -8.48 41.21 6.29
C LEU A 67 -9.37 42.28 5.64
N LEU A 68 -9.92 42.02 4.45
CA LEU A 68 -10.82 42.92 3.75
C LEU A 68 -12.06 43.25 4.59
N LEU A 69 -12.65 42.24 5.24
CA LEU A 69 -13.76 42.45 6.16
C LEU A 69 -13.34 43.26 7.39
N GLN A 70 -12.18 42.99 7.98
CA GLN A 70 -11.67 43.78 9.13
C GLN A 70 -11.50 45.26 8.76
N ILE A 71 -10.90 45.55 7.59
CA ILE A 71 -10.64 46.91 7.12
C ILE A 71 -11.95 47.66 6.85
N LEU A 72 -12.92 47.01 6.21
CA LEU A 72 -14.12 47.68 5.71
C LEU A 72 -15.30 47.67 6.69
N THR A 73 -15.25 46.86 7.75
CA THR A 73 -16.40 46.68 8.67
C THR A 73 -16.11 47.02 10.13
N LEU A 74 -14.84 47.18 10.53
CA LEU A 74 -14.50 47.64 11.87
C LEU A 74 -14.34 49.16 11.93
N PRO A 75 -14.74 49.80 13.05
CA PRO A 75 -14.49 51.23 13.27
C PRO A 75 -12.98 51.53 13.29
N ASP A 76 -12.63 52.78 12.96
CA ASP A 76 -11.26 53.28 13.09
C ASP A 76 -10.78 53.04 14.54
N PRO A 77 -9.67 52.32 14.74
CA PRO A 77 -9.14 52.07 16.08
C PRO A 77 -8.81 53.34 16.88
N ALA A 78 -8.73 54.51 16.25
CA ALA A 78 -8.55 55.81 16.90
C ALA A 78 -9.84 56.41 17.49
N ASP A 79 -11.02 55.85 17.23
CA ASP A 79 -12.30 56.36 17.75
C ASP A 79 -12.61 55.81 19.16
N PRO A 80 -12.53 56.63 20.23
CA PRO A 80 -12.76 56.20 21.60
C PRO A 80 -14.23 55.87 21.93
N CYS A 81 -15.19 56.13 21.03
CA CYS A 81 -16.60 55.76 21.22
C CYS A 81 -16.96 54.35 20.74
N ALA A 82 -16.02 53.60 20.17
CA ALA A 82 -16.26 52.29 19.56
C ALA A 82 -16.33 51.10 20.56
N SER A 83 -16.92 51.27 21.76
CA SER A 83 -17.08 50.15 22.71
C SER A 83 -18.27 49.23 22.44
N ASP A 84 -19.17 49.59 21.53
CA ASP A 84 -20.28 48.73 21.14
C ASP A 84 -19.86 47.83 19.97
N THR A 85 -19.10 46.79 20.30
CA THR A 85 -18.90 45.65 19.41
C THR A 85 -20.26 45.07 19.04
N VAL A 86 -20.47 44.75 17.76
CA VAL A 86 -21.70 44.13 17.25
C VAL A 86 -22.04 42.91 18.11
N SER A 87 -23.01 43.02 19.02
CA SER A 87 -23.41 41.91 19.88
C SER A 87 -24.31 40.96 19.10
N LEU A 88 -23.73 39.90 18.54
CA LEU A 88 -24.49 38.80 17.98
C LEU A 88 -24.82 37.81 19.12
N GLN A 89 -26.12 37.55 19.31
CA GLN A 89 -26.59 36.55 20.28
C GLN A 89 -25.92 35.19 20.03
N PRO A 90 -25.26 34.57 21.02
CA PRO A 90 -24.59 33.29 20.85
C PRO A 90 -25.59 32.20 20.48
N GLY A 91 -25.21 31.33 19.54
CA GLY A 91 -26.01 30.16 19.18
C GLY A 91 -26.31 29.25 20.39
N PRO A 92 -27.39 28.45 20.34
CA PRO A 92 -27.81 27.63 21.48
C PRO A 92 -26.70 26.68 21.92
N LYS A 93 -26.37 26.68 23.22
CA LYS A 93 -25.36 25.79 23.79
C LYS A 93 -25.79 24.33 23.58
N PRO A 94 -24.88 23.44 23.13
CA PRO A 94 -25.21 22.02 23.00
C PRO A 94 -25.53 21.43 24.39
N PRO A 95 -26.49 20.49 24.48
CA PRO A 95 -26.91 19.94 25.77
C PRO A 95 -25.77 19.18 26.46
N LYS A 96 -25.58 19.44 27.76
CA LYS A 96 -24.57 18.76 28.59
C LYS A 96 -24.86 17.26 28.66
N ARG A 97 -23.84 16.44 28.41
CA ARG A 97 -23.91 14.98 28.50
C ARG A 97 -24.00 14.57 29.97
N SER A 98 -25.16 14.07 30.40
CA SER A 98 -25.36 13.46 31.72
C SER A 98 -25.26 11.93 31.67
N ALA A 99 -24.99 11.31 32.81
CA ALA A 99 -24.83 9.86 33.02
C ALA A 99 -26.00 8.96 32.54
N ALA A 100 -27.13 9.53 32.14
CA ALA A 100 -28.33 8.80 31.71
C ALA A 100 -28.26 8.18 30.28
N ARG A 101 -27.12 8.21 29.56
CA ARG A 101 -26.98 7.58 28.23
C ARG A 101 -25.71 6.72 28.10
N PRO A 102 -25.71 5.46 28.56
CA PRO A 102 -24.49 4.63 28.69
C PRO A 102 -24.06 3.88 27.41
N ARG A 103 -24.81 3.94 26.30
CA ARG A 103 -24.57 3.08 25.11
C ARG A 103 -23.58 3.65 24.07
N GLY A 104 -22.66 4.52 24.48
CA GLY A 104 -21.74 5.21 23.56
C GLY A 104 -20.46 4.44 23.17
N TYR A 105 -20.15 3.30 23.81
CA TYR A 105 -18.83 2.67 23.70
C TYR A 105 -18.88 1.14 23.53
N ARG A 106 -19.35 0.66 22.37
CA ARG A 106 -18.96 -0.67 21.88
C ARG A 106 -18.64 -0.57 20.40
N GLY A 107 -17.36 -0.47 20.06
CA GLY A 107 -16.93 -0.66 18.66
C GLY A 107 -15.66 0.00 18.13
N THR A 108 -14.71 0.50 18.94
CA THR A 108 -13.50 1.16 18.38
C THR A 108 -12.20 0.79 19.11
N LYS A 109 -11.97 -0.51 19.37
CA LYS A 109 -10.66 -0.96 19.91
C LYS A 109 -9.58 -1.14 18.83
N TYR A 110 -9.95 -1.27 17.56
CA TYR A 110 -9.01 -1.63 16.48
C TYR A 110 -9.19 -0.82 15.18
N ARG A 111 -9.73 0.39 15.25
CA ARG A 111 -9.58 1.36 14.15
C ARG A 111 -8.87 2.57 14.71
N PRO A 112 -7.74 3.02 14.14
CA PRO A 112 -7.24 4.34 14.44
C PRO A 112 -8.39 5.33 14.17
N PRO A 113 -8.55 6.39 14.99
CA PRO A 113 -9.56 7.40 14.69
C PRO A 113 -9.30 7.88 13.27
N LYS A 114 -10.30 7.81 12.39
CA LYS A 114 -10.23 8.48 11.09
C LYS A 114 -9.74 9.89 11.39
N LEU A 115 -8.62 10.30 10.78
CA LEU A 115 -8.20 11.69 10.78
C LEU A 115 -9.45 12.48 10.41
N LYS A 116 -9.88 13.36 11.31
CA LYS A 116 -10.94 14.29 10.97
C LYS A 116 -10.37 15.10 9.82
N ASP A 117 -11.01 15.03 8.66
CA ASP A 117 -10.78 16.03 7.62
C ASP A 117 -10.84 17.39 8.34
N GLN A 118 -9.71 18.11 8.36
CA GLN A 118 -9.64 19.48 8.86
C GLN A 118 -10.34 20.37 7.84
N VAL A 119 -11.65 20.17 7.63
CA VAL A 119 -12.44 21.20 6.99
C VAL A 119 -12.48 22.34 7.98
N VAL A 120 -11.77 23.41 7.66
CA VAL A 120 -11.73 24.68 8.38
C VAL A 120 -13.13 25.31 8.26
N GLY A 121 -14.09 24.73 8.97
CA GLY A 121 -15.49 25.09 8.85
C GLY A 121 -15.74 26.55 9.22
N ASN A 122 -16.60 27.20 8.43
CA ASN A 122 -17.16 28.53 8.60
C ASN A 122 -16.33 29.50 9.49
N LEU A 123 -15.32 30.13 8.89
CA LEU A 123 -14.46 31.11 9.54
C LEU A 123 -15.20 32.38 9.98
N TYR A 124 -16.41 32.60 9.49
CA TYR A 124 -17.28 33.70 9.93
C TYR A 124 -17.46 33.73 11.45
N ALA A 125 -17.64 32.57 12.08
CA ALA A 125 -17.85 32.50 13.53
C ALA A 125 -16.60 32.92 14.33
N ALA A 126 -15.42 32.90 13.69
CA ALA A 126 -14.18 33.32 14.29
C ALA A 126 -13.96 34.84 14.24
N MET A 127 -14.59 35.52 13.29
CA MET A 127 -14.49 36.98 13.12
C MET A 127 -15.15 37.77 14.26
N ASP A 128 -16.10 37.15 14.96
CA ASP A 128 -16.79 37.71 16.13
C ASP A 128 -15.92 37.67 17.41
N ASN A 129 -14.75 37.01 17.35
CA ASN A 129 -13.84 36.88 18.48
C ASN A 129 -12.46 37.42 18.11
N ARG A 130 -12.13 38.61 18.64
CA ARG A 130 -10.83 39.28 18.41
C ARG A 130 -9.63 38.37 18.64
N LYS A 131 -9.65 37.50 19.68
CA LYS A 131 -8.55 36.56 19.96
C LYS A 131 -8.46 35.45 18.92
N LEU A 132 -9.60 34.95 18.44
CA LEU A 132 -9.64 33.90 17.43
C LEU A 132 -9.24 34.44 16.05
N CYS A 133 -9.67 35.65 15.72
CA CYS A 133 -9.20 36.36 14.52
C CYS A 133 -7.69 36.60 14.57
N GLN A 134 -7.14 37.07 15.68
CA GLN A 134 -5.69 37.21 15.86
C GLN A 134 -4.94 35.88 15.72
N HIS A 135 -5.51 34.80 16.26
CA HIS A 135 -4.94 33.46 16.12
C HIS A 135 -4.96 32.95 14.67
N LEU A 136 -6.05 33.18 13.94
CA LEU A 136 -6.14 32.83 12.52
C LEU A 136 -5.14 33.62 11.67
N LEU A 137 -4.95 34.91 11.97
CA LEU A 137 -3.93 35.73 11.30
C LEU A 137 -2.51 35.25 11.62
N ALA A 138 -2.24 34.86 12.87
CA ALA A 138 -0.93 34.34 13.29
C ALA A 138 -0.59 33.00 12.62
N LEU A 139 -1.57 32.09 12.50
CA LEU A 139 -1.36 30.77 11.89
C LEU A 139 -1.12 30.82 10.38
N ASN A 140 -1.57 31.87 9.71
CA ASN A 140 -1.64 31.92 8.24
C ASN A 140 -0.83 33.09 7.65
N TRP A 141 0.09 33.61 8.45
CA TRP A 141 0.87 34.81 8.13
C TRP A 141 1.73 34.66 6.86
N MET A 142 2.12 33.43 6.49
CA MET A 142 2.87 33.14 5.27
C MET A 142 2.17 33.60 3.98
N PHE A 143 0.84 33.78 4.02
CA PHE A 143 0.07 34.25 2.87
C PHE A 143 -0.13 35.77 2.80
N LEU A 144 0.45 36.52 3.75
CA LEU A 144 0.19 37.96 3.93
C LEU A 144 0.53 38.80 2.68
N ALA A 145 1.64 38.51 2.00
CA ALA A 145 2.01 39.22 0.77
C ALA A 145 1.08 38.93 -0.42
N SER A 146 0.45 37.74 -0.44
CA SER A 146 -0.58 37.41 -1.41
C SER A 146 -1.88 38.15 -1.10
N ALA A 147 -2.28 38.13 0.17
CA ALA A 147 -3.49 38.83 0.64
C ALA A 147 -3.39 40.35 0.46
N GLU A 148 -2.23 40.97 0.77
CA GLU A 148 -2.01 42.41 0.61
C GLU A 148 -2.14 42.85 -0.85
N ARG A 149 -1.56 42.08 -1.80
CA ARG A 149 -1.72 42.36 -3.24
C ARG A 149 -3.18 42.30 -3.68
N GLU A 150 -3.91 41.32 -3.18
CA GLU A 150 -5.30 41.14 -3.55
C GLU A 150 -6.19 42.25 -2.98
N ILE A 151 -6.00 42.61 -1.71
CA ILE A 151 -6.70 43.72 -1.06
C ILE A 151 -6.41 45.04 -1.78
N ASN A 152 -5.15 45.30 -2.14
CA ASN A 152 -4.77 46.50 -2.90
C ASN A 152 -5.44 46.55 -4.28
N THR A 153 -5.61 45.39 -4.91
CA THR A 153 -6.35 45.27 -6.18
C THR A 153 -7.83 45.59 -5.99
N ILE A 154 -8.44 45.13 -4.89
CA ILE A 154 -9.86 45.35 -4.58
C ILE A 154 -10.15 46.80 -4.17
N LEU A 155 -9.27 47.39 -3.35
CA LEU A 155 -9.45 48.74 -2.81
C LEU A 155 -8.95 49.84 -3.76
N GLY A 156 -8.15 49.50 -4.77
CA GLY A 156 -7.55 50.50 -5.67
C GLY A 156 -6.58 51.45 -4.97
N THR A 157 -6.07 51.06 -3.79
CA THR A 157 -5.15 51.84 -2.96
C THR A 157 -3.95 50.99 -2.55
N ASN A 158 -2.86 51.63 -2.13
CA ASN A 158 -1.72 50.96 -1.51
C ASN A 158 -1.99 50.74 -0.02
N PHE A 159 -3.03 49.95 0.28
CA PHE A 159 -3.22 49.46 1.63
C PHE A 159 -2.00 48.64 2.07
N SER A 160 -1.50 48.94 3.26
CA SER A 160 -0.52 48.09 3.92
C SER A 160 -1.10 47.61 5.23
N TRP A 161 -1.03 46.30 5.46
CA TRP A 161 -1.47 45.69 6.72
C TRP A 161 -0.76 46.27 7.95
N ARG A 162 0.38 46.97 7.74
CA ARG A 162 1.10 47.80 8.71
C ARG A 162 0.25 48.91 9.35
N GLU A 163 -0.92 49.23 8.80
CA GLU A 163 -1.84 50.27 9.28
C GLU A 163 -2.96 49.70 10.16
N VAL A 164 -3.26 48.40 10.08
CA VAL A 164 -4.40 47.77 10.79
C VAL A 164 -4.01 47.22 12.16
N TRP A 165 -2.75 46.90 12.37
CA TRP A 165 -2.29 46.39 13.66
C TRP A 165 -1.82 47.56 14.53
N LEU A 166 -2.30 47.58 15.78
CA LEU A 166 -1.84 48.46 16.87
C LEU A 166 -0.82 47.77 17.79
N THR A 167 -0.58 46.47 17.63
CA THR A 167 0.43 45.72 18.41
C THR A 167 0.79 44.44 17.64
N PRO A 168 2.09 44.17 17.36
CA PRO A 168 2.49 42.93 16.72
C PRO A 168 2.31 41.73 17.67
N PRO A 169 2.23 40.49 17.16
CA PRO A 169 2.03 39.29 17.97
C PRO A 169 3.25 39.09 18.88
N SER A 170 3.05 38.52 20.06
CA SER A 170 4.14 38.24 21.01
C SER A 170 5.02 37.05 20.61
N ASP A 171 4.86 36.54 19.39
CA ASP A 171 5.58 35.35 18.93
C ASP A 171 7.01 35.73 18.52
N VAL A 172 7.98 35.19 19.25
CA VAL A 172 9.43 35.38 19.03
C VAL A 172 9.84 34.97 17.62
N PHE A 173 9.21 33.97 17.01
CA PHE A 173 9.53 33.51 15.66
C PHE A 173 9.17 34.56 14.60
N LEU A 174 8.06 35.28 14.77
CA LEU A 174 7.63 36.34 13.83
C LEU A 174 8.55 37.56 13.87
N ALA A 175 9.15 37.86 15.03
CA ALA A 175 10.08 38.98 15.18
C ALA A 175 11.42 38.74 14.48
N VAL A 176 11.89 37.49 14.44
CA VAL A 176 13.13 37.09 13.72
C VAL A 176 12.93 37.17 12.20
N TRP A 177 11.78 36.74 11.70
CA TRP A 177 11.50 36.72 10.25
C TRP A 177 11.16 38.10 9.67
N HIS A 178 10.60 39.02 10.47
CA HIS A 178 10.18 40.35 10.01
C HIS A 178 10.56 41.48 10.97
N PRO A 179 11.86 41.79 11.13
CA PRO A 179 12.35 42.80 12.07
C PRO A 179 11.80 44.22 11.78
N MET A 180 11.40 44.46 10.53
CA MET A 180 10.81 45.72 10.06
C MET A 180 9.42 46.03 10.65
N ILE A 181 8.76 45.06 11.30
CA ILE A 181 7.43 45.24 11.91
C ILE A 181 7.55 45.88 13.30
N TYR A 182 8.57 45.46 14.06
CA TYR A 182 8.80 45.93 15.43
C TYR A 182 9.46 47.32 15.47
N SER A 183 10.04 47.76 14.34
CA SER A 183 10.70 49.08 14.21
C SER A 183 9.76 50.28 14.21
N LYS A 184 8.44 50.10 14.02
CA LYS A 184 7.45 51.18 14.13
C LYS A 184 6.94 51.36 15.57
N TYR A 185 7.08 50.33 16.41
CA TYR A 185 6.59 50.30 17.80
C TYR A 185 7.65 50.64 18.83
N ALA A 186 8.89 50.27 18.56
CA ALA A 186 10.03 50.90 19.20
C ALA A 186 10.29 52.20 18.45
N GLY A 187 10.06 53.36 19.08
CA GLY A 187 10.39 54.66 18.49
C GLY A 187 11.80 54.60 17.85
N ALA A 188 11.93 55.16 16.65
CA ALA A 188 13.08 55.03 15.76
C ALA A 188 14.43 55.01 16.53
N GLY A 189 14.95 53.83 16.80
CA GLY A 189 16.21 53.66 17.55
C GLY A 189 16.33 52.40 18.40
N ASP A 190 15.25 51.73 18.82
CA ASP A 190 15.35 50.62 19.79
C ASP A 190 14.59 49.34 19.40
N VAL A 191 14.85 48.83 18.20
CA VAL A 191 14.35 47.50 17.76
C VAL A 191 14.84 46.39 18.71
N GLY A 192 15.96 46.62 19.39
CA GLY A 192 16.52 45.73 20.41
C GLY A 192 15.64 45.62 21.65
N GLY A 193 15.18 46.72 22.24
CA GLY A 193 14.55 46.75 23.56
C GLY A 193 13.27 45.93 23.73
N VAL A 194 12.31 46.01 22.79
CA VAL A 194 11.01 45.31 22.90
C VAL A 194 11.11 43.83 22.53
N PHE A 195 11.95 43.50 21.55
CA PHE A 195 12.33 42.11 21.27
C PHE A 195 13.09 41.53 22.46
N CYS A 196 14.05 42.27 23.02
CA CYS A 196 14.79 41.89 24.22
C CYS A 196 13.86 41.71 25.42
N GLU A 197 12.89 42.57 25.71
CA GLU A 197 12.02 42.39 26.88
C GLU A 197 11.09 41.18 26.74
N ASN A 198 10.45 40.98 25.57
CA ASN A 198 9.56 39.83 25.38
C ASN A 198 10.33 38.51 25.28
N PHE A 199 11.48 38.50 24.59
CA PHE A 199 12.40 37.38 24.54
C PHE A 199 12.98 37.09 25.93
N LYS A 200 13.43 38.11 26.66
CA LYS A 200 13.90 38.01 28.06
C LYS A 200 12.79 37.50 28.97
N ASN A 201 11.54 37.91 28.82
CA ASN A 201 10.44 37.43 29.67
C ASN A 201 10.08 35.95 29.40
N GLU A 202 10.06 35.50 28.15
CA GLU A 202 9.92 34.07 27.80
C GLU A 202 11.12 33.25 28.30
N LEU A 203 12.33 33.77 28.14
CA LEU A 203 13.57 33.11 28.54
C LEU A 203 13.78 33.16 30.07
N LEU A 204 13.28 34.17 30.77
CA LEU A 204 13.17 34.28 32.23
C LEU A 204 12.15 33.29 32.78
N TRP A 205 10.99 33.15 32.12
CA TRP A 205 10.00 32.12 32.47
C TRP A 205 10.59 30.70 32.32
N TRP A 206 11.52 30.49 31.38
CA TRP A 206 12.25 29.22 31.23
C TRP A 206 13.41 29.06 32.24
N CYS A 207 13.90 30.17 32.81
CA CYS A 207 15.06 30.21 33.72
C CYS A 207 14.71 30.36 35.20
N ASP A 208 13.44 30.58 35.57
CA ASP A 208 12.97 30.86 36.94
C ASP A 208 13.32 29.77 37.98
N THR A 209 13.88 28.64 37.56
CA THR A 209 14.40 27.59 38.44
C THR A 209 15.92 27.61 38.65
N VAL A 210 16.69 28.61 38.18
CA VAL A 210 18.17 28.52 38.20
C VAL A 210 18.93 29.82 38.57
N ASP A 211 19.84 29.67 39.53
CA ASP A 211 21.08 30.42 39.86
C ASP A 211 21.17 31.94 39.50
N PRO A 212 21.20 32.84 40.51
CA PRO A 212 21.28 34.30 40.34
C PRO A 212 22.46 34.83 39.50
N ASP A 213 23.60 34.13 39.48
CA ASP A 213 24.76 34.56 38.69
C ASP A 213 24.50 34.44 37.18
N ARG A 214 23.55 33.58 36.77
CA ARG A 214 23.14 33.41 35.37
C ARG A 214 22.20 34.51 34.89
N MET A 215 21.37 35.03 35.79
CA MET A 215 20.52 36.18 35.54
C MET A 215 21.37 37.43 35.25
N LEU A 216 22.49 37.58 35.96
CA LEU A 216 23.42 38.70 35.78
C LEU A 216 24.15 38.65 34.43
N LEU A 217 24.54 37.45 33.97
CA LEU A 217 25.20 37.25 32.67
C LEU A 217 24.25 37.48 31.48
N LEU A 218 23.00 37.00 31.57
CA LEU A 218 21.96 37.26 30.59
C LEU A 218 21.62 38.75 30.49
N ASP A 219 21.55 39.44 31.63
CA ASP A 219 21.30 40.88 31.71
C ASP A 219 22.46 41.72 31.18
N GLN A 220 23.72 41.26 31.32
CA GLN A 220 24.90 41.88 30.69
C GLN A 220 24.92 41.67 29.18
N LEU A 221 24.60 40.47 28.69
CA LEU A 221 24.60 40.13 27.26
C LEU A 221 23.49 40.83 26.47
N CYS A 222 22.34 41.11 27.10
CA CYS A 222 21.26 41.89 26.47
C CYS A 222 21.60 43.38 26.30
N ARG A 223 22.61 43.91 27.01
CA ARG A 223 23.00 45.33 26.96
C ARG A 223 24.04 45.62 25.86
N ASP A 224 24.84 44.64 25.46
CA ASP A 224 25.86 44.78 24.41
C ASP A 224 25.28 44.41 23.03
N ASN A 225 24.66 45.40 22.40
CA ASN A 225 23.78 45.29 21.23
C ASN A 225 24.49 44.98 19.88
N THR A 226 25.66 44.34 19.91
CA THR A 226 26.44 44.03 18.70
C THR A 226 26.89 42.56 18.71
N LEU A 227 26.21 41.72 17.91
CA LEU A 227 26.65 40.37 17.49
C LEU A 227 26.77 39.26 18.57
N GLY A 228 26.08 39.35 19.71
CA GLY A 228 26.31 38.47 20.87
C GLY A 228 25.29 37.37 21.20
N TRP A 229 24.29 37.04 20.36
CA TRP A 229 23.21 36.13 20.78
C TRP A 229 23.50 34.63 20.62
N CYS A 230 24.39 34.26 19.69
CA CYS A 230 24.62 32.85 19.34
C CYS A 230 25.28 32.05 20.48
N GLU A 231 26.17 32.68 21.24
CA GLU A 231 26.91 32.05 22.33
C GLU A 231 26.05 31.78 23.58
N PRO A 232 25.20 32.73 24.06
CA PRO A 232 24.25 32.46 25.14
C PRO A 232 23.14 31.47 24.78
N VAL A 233 22.60 31.51 23.55
CA VAL A 233 21.58 30.54 23.10
C VAL A 233 22.17 29.13 23.05
N ALA A 234 23.39 28.97 22.53
CA ALA A 234 24.10 27.68 22.56
C ALA A 234 24.37 27.20 24.00
N HIS A 235 24.69 28.10 24.92
CA HIS A 235 24.90 27.76 26.33
C HIS A 235 23.61 27.31 27.05
N LEU A 236 22.45 27.88 26.69
CA LEU A 236 21.13 27.46 27.20
C LEU A 236 20.70 26.09 26.65
N LEU A 237 20.92 25.85 25.35
CA LEU A 237 20.66 24.56 24.71
C LEU A 237 21.56 23.44 25.27
N LYS A 238 22.80 23.75 25.70
CA LYS A 238 23.76 22.82 26.33
C LYS A 238 23.28 22.18 27.64
N LYS A 239 22.39 22.81 28.43
CA LYS A 239 22.06 22.37 29.81
C LYS A 239 20.62 21.94 30.04
N ASN A 240 19.69 22.19 29.12
CA ASN A 240 18.30 21.75 29.26
C ASN A 240 18.04 20.45 28.49
N ARG A 241 18.14 19.30 29.18
CA ARG A 241 17.83 17.94 28.66
C ARG A 241 16.35 17.70 28.30
N PHE A 242 15.50 18.72 28.36
CA PHE A 242 14.03 18.59 28.25
C PHE A 242 13.43 19.22 26.99
N ILE A 243 14.25 19.65 26.03
CA ILE A 243 13.72 20.20 24.78
C ILE A 243 13.21 19.02 23.94
N SER A 244 11.89 18.87 23.86
CA SER A 244 11.24 17.93 22.96
C SER A 244 11.60 18.25 21.51
N GLY A 245 11.99 17.23 20.73
CA GLY A 245 12.58 17.34 19.39
C GLY A 245 11.91 18.35 18.44
N ASN A 246 10.59 18.49 18.48
CA ASN A 246 9.84 19.36 17.56
C ASN A 246 10.33 20.83 17.56
N ARG A 247 10.75 21.38 18.70
CA ARG A 247 11.18 22.79 18.74
C ARG A 247 12.63 23.03 18.29
N VAL A 248 13.52 22.06 18.46
CA VAL A 248 14.90 22.16 17.91
C VAL A 248 14.84 22.16 16.38
N VAL A 249 13.93 21.35 15.85
CA VAL A 249 13.65 21.21 14.43
C VAL A 249 13.07 22.49 13.83
N ASP A 250 12.12 23.15 14.51
CA ASP A 250 11.60 24.47 14.08
C ASP A 250 12.72 25.53 13.97
N TRP A 251 13.72 25.48 14.86
CA TRP A 251 14.90 26.35 14.77
C TRP A 251 15.80 25.96 13.59
N CYS A 252 16.11 24.68 13.39
CA CYS A 252 16.91 24.21 12.26
C CYS A 252 16.26 24.56 10.90
N SER A 253 14.94 24.45 10.78
CA SER A 253 14.18 24.85 9.59
C SER A 253 14.24 26.36 9.36
N ALA A 254 14.15 27.18 10.41
CA ALA A 254 14.34 28.64 10.29
C ALA A 254 15.79 29.03 9.90
N ILE A 255 16.76 28.21 10.27
CA ILE A 255 18.19 28.41 9.99
C ILE A 255 18.57 28.04 8.55
N GLY A 256 17.85 27.10 7.92
CA GLY A 256 18.01 26.77 6.50
C GLY A 256 17.73 27.92 5.53
N TYR A 257 17.08 28.99 6.00
CA TYR A 257 16.80 30.21 5.25
C TYR A 257 17.81 31.34 5.51
N LEU A 258 18.80 31.15 6.38
CA LEU A 258 19.86 32.14 6.61
C LEU A 258 20.84 32.17 5.42
N PRO A 259 21.36 33.35 5.05
CA PRO A 259 22.51 33.48 4.16
C PRO A 259 23.66 32.54 4.56
N VAL A 260 24.29 31.91 3.56
CA VAL A 260 25.31 30.84 3.72
C VAL A 260 26.41 31.16 4.75
N VAL A 261 26.78 32.43 4.89
CA VAL A 261 27.82 32.88 5.84
C VAL A 261 27.35 32.78 7.30
N GLU A 262 26.07 33.07 7.58
CA GLU A 262 25.48 33.05 8.93
C GLU A 262 25.07 31.63 9.33
N TYR A 263 24.61 30.84 8.36
CA TYR A 263 24.43 29.39 8.50
C TYR A 263 25.74 28.69 8.92
N HIS A 264 26.87 29.01 8.27
CA HIS A 264 28.18 28.46 8.63
C HIS A 264 28.65 28.86 10.03
N LEU A 265 28.33 30.08 10.48
CA LEU A 265 28.68 30.54 11.82
C LEU A 265 27.86 29.80 12.89
N PHE A 266 26.57 29.59 12.64
CA PHE A 266 25.68 28.84 13.53
C PHE A 266 26.06 27.35 13.62
N MET A 267 26.37 26.72 12.48
CA MET A 267 26.87 25.34 12.45
C MET A 267 28.22 25.18 13.16
N ARG A 268 29.11 26.19 13.12
CA ARG A 268 30.35 26.20 13.92
C ARG A 268 30.09 26.26 15.43
N VAL A 269 28.98 26.89 15.85
CA VAL A 269 28.56 26.97 17.26
C VAL A 269 27.89 25.66 17.71
N LEU A 270 27.05 25.05 16.86
CA LEU A 270 26.53 23.69 17.06
C LEU A 270 27.63 22.62 17.11
N ASN A 271 28.72 22.81 16.36
CA ASN A 271 29.89 21.92 16.39
C ASN A 271 30.75 22.04 17.67
N ARG A 272 30.46 22.99 18.59
CA ARG A 272 31.13 23.08 19.91
C ARG A 272 30.36 22.36 21.03
N PHE A 273 29.28 21.65 20.72
CA PHE A 273 28.58 20.80 21.67
C PHE A 273 29.39 19.51 21.90
N GLU A 274 30.02 19.37 23.07
CA GLU A 274 31.00 18.32 23.42
C GLU A 274 30.49 16.85 23.38
N SER A 275 29.28 16.58 22.89
CA SER A 275 28.76 15.23 22.66
C SER A 275 28.40 14.94 21.20
N ILE A 276 28.64 15.87 20.28
CA ILE A 276 28.63 15.62 18.83
C ILE A 276 30.07 15.87 18.37
N PRO A 277 30.74 14.93 17.68
CA PRO A 277 32.12 15.13 17.24
C PRO A 277 32.23 16.47 16.48
N PRO A 278 33.24 17.29 16.83
CA PRO A 278 33.30 18.66 16.35
C PRO A 278 33.54 18.64 14.86
N VAL A 279 32.65 19.31 14.12
CA VAL A 279 32.65 19.48 12.67
C VAL A 279 32.02 18.29 11.96
N ALA A 280 30.70 18.33 11.75
CA ALA A 280 30.14 17.75 10.53
C ALA A 280 30.92 18.34 9.33
N GLU A 281 31.64 17.50 8.61
CA GLU A 281 32.43 17.87 7.44
C GLU A 281 31.57 18.74 6.49
N PRO A 282 32.09 19.84 5.89
CA PRO A 282 31.32 20.67 4.95
C PRO A 282 30.61 19.89 3.85
N ARG A 283 31.19 18.74 3.47
CA ARG A 283 30.66 17.76 2.53
C ARG A 283 29.31 17.17 2.94
N LEU A 284 29.08 16.94 4.24
CA LEU A 284 27.83 16.39 4.76
C LEU A 284 26.69 17.42 4.64
N LEU A 285 27.00 18.68 4.97
CA LEU A 285 26.04 19.79 4.87
C LEU A 285 25.68 20.08 3.42
N GLU A 286 26.65 20.05 2.52
CA GLU A 286 26.42 20.20 1.08
C GLU A 286 25.50 19.11 0.51
N ARG A 287 25.57 17.87 1.00
CA ARG A 287 24.66 16.80 0.58
C ARG A 287 23.26 17.00 1.14
N LEU A 288 23.14 17.36 2.41
CA LEU A 288 21.85 17.60 3.05
C LEU A 288 21.06 18.70 2.33
N THR A 289 21.70 19.79 1.89
CA THR A 289 21.02 20.88 1.17
C THR A 289 20.49 20.48 -0.21
N ARG A 290 20.86 19.30 -0.74
CA ARG A 290 20.34 18.76 -2.01
C ARG A 290 19.04 17.97 -1.83
N LEU A 291 18.62 17.66 -0.60
CA LEU A 291 17.37 16.95 -0.32
C LEU A 291 16.16 17.85 -0.58
N GLN A 292 15.02 17.25 -0.93
CA GLN A 292 13.76 17.98 -1.05
C GLN A 292 13.30 18.49 0.33
N ALA A 293 12.65 19.65 0.36
CA ALA A 293 12.30 20.35 1.60
C ALA A 293 11.40 19.51 2.53
N ASP A 294 10.52 18.68 1.97
CA ASP A 294 9.59 17.79 2.68
C ASP A 294 10.26 16.59 3.35
N VAL A 295 11.47 16.21 2.92
CA VAL A 295 12.26 15.13 3.55
C VAL A 295 13.51 15.62 4.30
N LEU A 296 13.95 16.85 4.04
CA LEU A 296 15.14 17.46 4.62
C LEU A 296 15.10 17.47 6.15
N GLU A 297 13.98 17.87 6.72
CA GLU A 297 13.79 18.03 8.16
C GLU A 297 14.04 16.71 8.92
N ALA A 298 13.33 15.66 8.53
CA ALA A 298 13.45 14.34 9.14
C ALA A 298 14.83 13.71 8.88
N SER A 299 15.45 14.01 7.73
CA SER A 299 16.78 13.51 7.36
C SER A 299 17.89 14.17 8.18
N ILE A 300 17.81 15.48 8.44
CA ILE A 300 18.73 16.21 9.32
C ILE A 300 18.66 15.62 10.73
N GLN A 301 17.45 15.44 11.27
CA GLN A 301 17.27 14.88 12.61
C GLN A 301 17.94 13.51 12.73
N ASN A 302 17.71 12.63 11.76
CA ASN A 302 18.36 11.33 11.72
C ASN A 302 19.89 11.46 11.66
N VAL A 303 20.46 12.24 10.74
CA VAL A 303 21.92 12.45 10.65
C VAL A 303 22.52 12.94 11.97
N LEU A 304 21.87 13.89 12.64
CA LEU A 304 22.31 14.40 13.94
C LEU A 304 22.26 13.32 15.02
N ASP A 305 21.20 12.51 15.03
CA ASP A 305 21.08 11.38 15.96
C ASP A 305 22.23 10.37 15.75
N PHE A 306 22.62 10.07 14.51
CA PHE A 306 23.75 9.17 14.21
C PHE A 306 25.12 9.76 14.55
N LEU A 307 25.34 11.05 14.26
CA LEU A 307 26.57 11.71 14.69
C LEU A 307 26.69 11.73 16.21
N SER A 308 25.57 11.92 16.93
CA SER A 308 25.53 11.88 18.39
C SER A 308 25.79 10.48 18.97
N SER A 309 25.50 9.42 18.20
CA SER A 309 25.84 8.05 18.57
C SER A 309 27.29 7.67 18.22
N GLY A 310 28.09 8.59 17.70
CA GLY A 310 29.49 8.33 17.32
C GLY A 310 29.64 7.65 15.94
N CYS A 311 28.64 7.76 15.07
CA CYS A 311 28.73 7.23 13.71
C CYS A 311 29.80 7.97 12.89
N ASP A 312 30.49 7.22 12.03
CA ASP A 312 31.52 7.74 11.14
C ASP A 312 30.93 8.73 10.10
N GLN A 313 31.64 9.83 9.84
CA GLN A 313 31.12 10.89 8.96
C GLN A 313 31.21 10.53 7.48
N ASP A 314 32.29 9.86 7.06
CA ASP A 314 32.44 9.39 5.68
C ASP A 314 31.35 8.37 5.35
N TYR A 315 30.97 7.54 6.33
CA TYR A 315 29.82 6.63 6.25
C TYR A 315 28.50 7.35 5.98
N LEU A 316 28.23 8.45 6.70
CA LEU A 316 27.01 9.23 6.52
C LEU A 316 27.01 9.98 5.19
N CYS A 317 28.16 10.54 4.77
CA CYS A 317 28.33 11.19 3.48
C CYS A 317 28.02 10.23 2.32
N LEU A 318 28.58 9.02 2.35
CA LEU A 318 28.32 8.00 1.33
C LEU A 318 26.84 7.58 1.29
N GLY A 319 26.23 7.40 2.46
CA GLY A 319 24.80 7.10 2.57
C GLY A 319 23.93 8.17 1.94
N LEU A 320 24.23 9.44 2.21
CA LEU A 320 23.51 10.57 1.65
C LEU A 320 23.69 10.67 0.14
N ASP A 321 24.88 10.38 -0.39
CA ASP A 321 25.10 10.35 -1.85
C ASP A 321 24.21 9.28 -2.51
N ILE A 322 24.20 8.06 -1.98
CA ILE A 322 23.32 6.97 -2.44
C ILE A 322 21.85 7.40 -2.33
N HIS A 323 21.47 8.00 -1.21
CA HIS A 323 20.09 8.41 -0.97
C HIS A 323 19.62 9.49 -1.94
N LEU A 324 20.47 10.48 -2.24
CA LEU A 324 20.18 11.55 -3.19
C LEU A 324 20.03 11.03 -4.62
N GLU A 325 20.81 10.02 -4.99
CA GLU A 325 20.76 9.42 -6.32
C GLU A 325 19.53 8.51 -6.50
N PHE A 326 19.20 7.70 -5.49
CA PHE A 326 18.28 6.57 -5.65
C PHE A 326 16.95 6.71 -4.90
N SER A 327 16.85 7.58 -3.90
CA SER A 327 15.62 7.78 -3.11
C SER A 327 15.47 9.19 -2.53
N PRO A 328 15.68 10.28 -3.30
CA PRO A 328 15.69 11.65 -2.79
C PRO A 328 14.35 12.12 -2.20
N TRP A 329 13.27 11.38 -2.43
CA TRP A 329 11.91 11.65 -1.91
C TRP A 329 11.58 10.86 -0.63
N ARG A 330 12.53 10.15 -0.03
CA ARG A 330 12.34 9.45 1.26
C ARG A 330 13.13 10.13 2.36
N THR A 331 12.76 9.90 3.62
CA THR A 331 13.60 10.30 4.75
C THR A 331 14.87 9.44 4.79
N PHE A 332 16.02 10.08 5.00
CA PHE A 332 17.29 9.39 5.22
C PHE A 332 17.33 8.76 6.62
N TYR A 333 17.40 7.42 6.70
CA TYR A 333 17.55 6.69 7.97
C TYR A 333 18.96 6.11 8.06
N GLY A 334 19.81 6.65 8.94
CA GLY A 334 21.15 6.11 9.23
C GLY A 334 21.15 4.69 9.78
N ALA A 335 22.33 4.07 9.69
CA ALA A 335 22.55 2.73 10.20
C ALA A 335 23.45 2.71 11.44
N TYR A 336 23.47 1.53 12.08
CA TYR A 336 24.04 1.29 13.40
C TYR A 336 25.56 1.02 13.39
N SER A 337 26.38 1.84 12.72
CA SER A 337 27.85 1.65 12.72
C SER A 337 28.59 2.59 13.67
N GLU A 338 29.53 2.02 14.42
CA GLU A 338 30.67 2.73 15.04
C GLU A 338 31.99 2.48 14.24
N ALA A 339 31.97 1.68 13.18
CA ALA A 339 33.16 1.24 12.44
C ALA A 339 33.31 1.96 11.08
N PRO A 340 34.56 2.21 10.62
CA PRO A 340 34.84 2.81 9.32
C PRO A 340 34.46 1.89 8.15
N ILE A 341 34.05 2.47 7.02
CA ILE A 341 33.73 1.74 5.78
C ILE A 341 35.01 1.17 5.16
N SER A 342 35.01 -0.10 4.73
CA SER A 342 36.08 -0.67 3.91
C SER A 342 35.98 -0.25 2.43
N ASP A 343 37.12 -0.13 1.74
CA ASP A 343 37.18 0.23 0.31
C ASP A 343 36.34 -0.71 -0.60
N THR A 344 36.11 -1.92 -0.14
CA THR A 344 35.25 -2.95 -0.75
C THR A 344 33.81 -2.48 -0.91
N TRP A 345 33.25 -1.83 0.12
CA TRP A 345 31.90 -1.26 0.05
C TRP A 345 31.82 -0.09 -0.92
N VAL A 346 32.84 0.78 -0.91
CA VAL A 346 32.93 1.90 -1.87
C VAL A 346 32.98 1.36 -3.30
N THR A 347 33.64 0.23 -3.52
CA THR A 347 33.69 -0.45 -4.82
C THR A 347 32.34 -1.05 -5.21
N LEU A 348 31.62 -1.67 -4.26
CA LEU A 348 30.27 -2.19 -4.47
C LEU A 348 29.26 -1.11 -4.85
N PHE A 349 29.31 0.06 -4.19
CA PHE A 349 28.43 1.18 -4.52
C PHE A 349 28.73 1.80 -5.89
N LYS A 350 29.92 1.55 -6.44
CA LYS A 350 30.34 2.03 -7.76
C LYS A 350 30.07 1.04 -8.89
N LEU A 351 29.65 -0.20 -8.58
CA LEU A 351 29.18 -1.11 -9.63
C LEU A 351 27.93 -0.50 -10.26
N GLU A 352 27.95 -0.31 -11.58
CA GLU A 352 26.81 0.19 -12.35
C GLU A 352 25.66 -0.82 -12.27
N TYR A 353 24.78 -0.66 -11.29
CA TYR A 353 23.53 -1.39 -11.23
C TYR A 353 22.55 -0.80 -12.24
N ASP A 354 21.75 -1.67 -12.86
CA ASP A 354 20.58 -1.24 -13.63
C ASP A 354 19.74 -0.30 -12.74
N GLN A 355 19.51 0.92 -13.22
CA GLN A 355 18.89 2.00 -12.43
C GLN A 355 17.50 1.63 -11.89
N SER A 356 16.84 0.65 -12.52
CA SER A 356 15.51 0.19 -12.13
C SER A 356 15.47 -0.47 -10.75
N ASP A 357 16.49 -1.25 -10.37
CA ASP A 357 16.54 -1.98 -9.08
C ASP A 357 17.50 -1.35 -8.05
N ALA A 358 18.44 -0.51 -8.51
CA ALA A 358 19.40 0.20 -7.67
C ALA A 358 18.73 1.04 -6.56
N GLY A 359 17.52 1.54 -6.86
CA GLY A 359 16.61 2.28 -5.97
C GLY A 359 16.41 1.67 -4.58
N PHE A 360 16.39 0.34 -4.49
CA PHE A 360 16.16 -0.40 -3.25
C PHE A 360 17.43 -1.09 -2.72
N ILE A 361 18.32 -1.52 -3.63
CA ILE A 361 19.51 -2.32 -3.34
C ILE A 361 20.54 -1.50 -2.57
N LEU A 362 20.94 -0.34 -3.09
CA LEU A 362 22.06 0.43 -2.55
C LEU A 362 21.74 1.06 -1.18
N PRO A 363 20.54 1.62 -0.93
CA PRO A 363 20.16 2.05 0.42
C PRO A 363 20.16 0.89 1.44
N GLY A 364 19.80 -0.32 1.01
CA GLY A 364 19.82 -1.52 1.85
C GLY A 364 21.23 -2.02 2.15
N LEU A 365 22.14 -2.04 1.15
CA LEU A 365 23.56 -2.34 1.35
C LEU A 365 24.22 -1.35 2.29
N TRP A 366 23.96 -0.06 2.10
CA TRP A 366 24.52 0.96 2.99
C TRP A 366 24.08 0.75 4.44
N LYS A 367 22.80 0.43 4.68
CA LYS A 367 22.33 0.05 6.02
C LYS A 367 23.08 -1.15 6.61
N LEU A 368 23.55 -2.06 5.78
CA LEU A 368 24.27 -3.27 6.19
C LEU A 368 25.74 -3.04 6.56
N CYS A 369 26.46 -2.16 5.85
CA CYS A 369 27.91 -1.96 6.05
C CYS A 369 28.26 -1.62 7.50
N GLY A 370 27.33 -0.99 8.21
CA GLY A 370 27.54 -0.60 9.59
C GLY A 370 27.41 -1.70 10.64
N SER A 371 26.88 -2.86 10.27
CA SER A 371 26.31 -3.79 11.26
C SER A 371 27.29 -4.85 11.79
N THR A 372 28.29 -5.29 11.04
CA THR A 372 29.25 -6.34 11.48
C THR A 372 30.55 -6.44 10.65
N LEU A 373 31.72 -6.45 11.32
CA LEU A 373 33.05 -6.76 10.75
C LEU A 373 33.17 -8.09 9.98
N LYS A 374 32.25 -9.04 10.21
CA LYS A 374 32.25 -10.34 9.51
C LYS A 374 31.67 -10.26 8.10
N LEU A 375 30.87 -9.24 7.80
CA LEU A 375 30.31 -9.03 6.46
C LEU A 375 31.36 -8.49 5.50
N ASP A 376 32.30 -7.68 5.99
CA ASP A 376 33.41 -7.14 5.20
C ASP A 376 34.27 -8.26 4.59
N ALA A 377 34.74 -9.20 5.42
CA ALA A 377 35.52 -10.33 4.95
C ALA A 377 34.77 -11.22 3.94
N TYR A 378 33.44 -11.28 4.06
CA TYR A 378 32.61 -12.02 3.12
C TYR A 378 32.44 -11.28 1.80
N LEU A 379 32.22 -9.96 1.83
CA LEU A 379 32.11 -9.14 0.62
C LEU A 379 33.44 -9.04 -0.10
N ASP A 380 34.54 -8.99 0.65
CA ASP A 380 35.89 -9.13 0.11
C ASP A 380 36.02 -10.45 -0.64
N ALA A 381 35.62 -11.57 -0.02
CA ALA A 381 35.64 -12.88 -0.66
C ALA A 381 34.72 -12.96 -1.89
N LEU A 382 33.55 -12.30 -1.85
CA LEU A 382 32.60 -12.25 -2.96
C LEU A 382 33.16 -11.43 -4.14
N LEU A 383 33.73 -10.25 -3.87
CA LEU A 383 34.34 -9.39 -4.89
C LEU A 383 35.65 -9.95 -5.44
N GLN A 384 36.39 -10.74 -4.65
CA GLN A 384 37.61 -11.41 -5.09
C GLN A 384 37.33 -12.78 -5.74
N SER A 385 36.07 -13.22 -5.78
CA SER A 385 35.71 -14.49 -6.41
C SER A 385 35.80 -14.38 -7.94
N ASP A 386 36.22 -15.46 -8.60
CA ASP A 386 36.22 -15.56 -10.07
C ASP A 386 34.80 -15.82 -10.65
N TRP A 387 33.76 -15.42 -9.92
CA TRP A 387 32.39 -15.72 -10.30
C TRP A 387 31.85 -14.74 -11.35
N PRO A 388 30.89 -15.19 -12.19
CA PRO A 388 30.10 -14.28 -13.01
C PRO A 388 29.50 -13.14 -12.18
N ASN A 389 29.58 -11.90 -12.68
CA ASN A 389 29.00 -10.72 -12.03
C ASN A 389 27.53 -10.92 -11.65
N THR A 390 26.77 -11.63 -12.47
CA THR A 390 25.37 -11.97 -12.20
C THR A 390 25.16 -12.81 -10.93
N VAL A 391 26.13 -13.66 -10.57
CA VAL A 391 26.11 -14.45 -9.32
C VAL A 391 26.39 -13.55 -8.12
N VAL A 392 27.40 -12.68 -8.27
CA VAL A 392 27.81 -11.70 -7.26
C VAL A 392 26.65 -10.75 -6.97
N GLU A 393 26.04 -10.18 -8.00
CA GLU A 393 24.85 -9.31 -7.91
C GLU A 393 23.70 -10.02 -7.22
N ALA A 394 23.37 -11.25 -7.62
CA ALA A 394 22.27 -11.99 -7.01
C ALA A 394 22.53 -12.32 -5.52
N ALA A 395 23.77 -12.66 -5.17
CA ALA A 395 24.16 -12.87 -3.78
C ALA A 395 24.04 -11.57 -2.96
N LEU A 396 24.41 -10.43 -3.53
CA LEU A 396 24.23 -9.10 -2.93
C LEU A 396 22.74 -8.77 -2.75
N VAL A 397 21.93 -8.93 -3.79
CA VAL A 397 20.46 -8.74 -3.75
C VAL A 397 19.84 -9.56 -2.63
N PHE A 398 20.24 -10.83 -2.52
CA PHE A 398 19.79 -11.70 -1.45
C PHE A 398 20.16 -11.16 -0.07
N LEU A 399 21.43 -10.78 0.16
CA LEU A 399 21.90 -10.22 1.43
C LEU A 399 21.16 -8.95 1.82
N ILE A 400 20.83 -8.12 0.83
CA ILE A 400 20.08 -6.88 1.04
C ILE A 400 18.64 -7.15 1.40
N GLN A 401 17.96 -8.01 0.64
CA GLN A 401 16.58 -8.36 0.92
C GLN A 401 16.49 -8.99 2.31
N PHE A 402 17.42 -9.89 2.61
CA PHE A 402 17.62 -10.48 3.94
C PHE A 402 17.80 -9.43 5.05
N ALA A 403 18.40 -8.27 4.75
CA ALA A 403 18.52 -7.13 5.66
C ALA A 403 17.29 -6.26 5.79
N ALA A 404 16.70 -5.93 4.66
CA ALA A 404 15.57 -5.04 4.57
C ALA A 404 14.36 -5.60 5.35
N TYR A 405 14.21 -6.92 5.43
CA TYR A 405 13.07 -7.55 6.12
C TYR A 405 13.04 -7.36 7.64
N ARG A 406 14.07 -6.80 8.30
CA ARG A 406 14.14 -6.73 9.78
C ARG A 406 14.72 -5.42 10.30
N GLU A 407 13.89 -4.38 10.38
CA GLU A 407 14.21 -3.12 11.09
C GLU A 407 14.18 -3.26 12.65
N ALA A 408 14.43 -4.45 13.21
CA ALA A 408 14.28 -4.73 14.64
C ALA A 408 15.62 -5.13 15.30
N PRO A 409 15.81 -4.93 16.63
CA PRO A 409 16.99 -5.37 17.39
C PRO A 409 17.32 -6.88 17.26
N PHE A 410 16.42 -7.68 16.70
CA PHE A 410 16.67 -9.08 16.35
C PHE A 410 17.60 -9.26 15.14
N ALA A 411 17.71 -8.28 14.23
CA ALA A 411 18.53 -8.38 13.03
C ALA A 411 19.99 -8.68 13.35
N LYS A 412 20.60 -7.99 14.32
CA LYS A 412 22.01 -8.20 14.69
C LYS A 412 22.30 -9.61 15.22
N ALA A 413 21.47 -10.11 16.14
CA ALA A 413 21.61 -11.48 16.66
C ALA A 413 21.36 -12.54 15.58
N TRP A 414 20.51 -12.20 14.61
CA TRP A 414 20.17 -13.03 13.48
C TRP A 414 21.32 -13.09 12.48
N TYR A 415 21.88 -11.95 12.08
CA TYR A 415 23.09 -11.86 11.26
C TYR A 415 24.24 -12.67 11.80
N VAL A 416 24.58 -12.50 13.08
CA VAL A 416 25.71 -13.22 13.68
C VAL A 416 25.54 -14.73 13.59
N LYS A 417 24.30 -15.21 13.70
CA LYS A 417 23.98 -16.64 13.67
C LYS A 417 23.76 -17.19 12.26
N SER A 418 23.30 -16.38 11.32
CA SER A 418 23.12 -16.76 9.92
C SER A 418 24.41 -16.59 9.10
N ALA A 419 25.35 -15.74 9.54
CA ALA A 419 26.62 -15.50 8.88
C ALA A 419 27.44 -16.79 8.70
N ILE A 420 27.30 -17.76 9.62
CA ILE A 420 27.95 -19.07 9.52
C ILE A 420 27.45 -19.89 8.31
N HIS A 421 26.28 -19.54 7.77
CA HIS A 421 25.66 -20.20 6.62
C HIS A 421 25.80 -19.40 5.33
N LEU A 422 26.29 -18.15 5.39
CA LEU A 422 26.52 -17.35 4.19
C LEU A 422 27.62 -17.94 3.33
N GLU A 423 28.64 -18.55 3.92
CA GLU A 423 29.68 -19.28 3.19
C GLU A 423 29.08 -20.50 2.46
N GLU A 424 28.25 -21.30 3.13
CA GLU A 424 27.54 -22.43 2.51
C GLU A 424 26.63 -21.98 1.36
N LEU A 425 25.95 -20.84 1.55
CA LEU A 425 25.11 -20.23 0.53
C LEU A 425 25.92 -19.80 -0.69
N VAL A 426 27.06 -19.14 -0.47
CA VAL A 426 27.98 -18.71 -1.51
C VAL A 426 28.47 -19.91 -2.29
N GLN A 427 29.06 -20.88 -1.61
CA GLN A 427 29.53 -22.09 -2.25
C GLN A 427 28.42 -22.77 -3.06
N MET A 428 27.17 -22.75 -2.57
CA MET A 428 26.01 -23.23 -3.31
C MET A 428 25.69 -22.40 -4.56
N LEU A 429 25.64 -21.06 -4.46
CA LEU A 429 25.36 -20.20 -5.61
C LEU A 429 26.43 -20.31 -6.70
N GLY A 430 27.69 -20.50 -6.30
CA GLY A 430 28.80 -20.75 -7.22
C GLY A 430 28.71 -22.08 -8.00
N THR A 431 27.85 -23.01 -7.60
CA THR A 431 27.60 -24.26 -8.34
C THR A 431 26.32 -24.23 -9.19
N ILE A 432 25.51 -23.17 -9.09
CA ILE A 432 24.27 -23.02 -9.85
C ILE A 432 24.55 -22.33 -11.19
N GLU A 433 23.97 -22.88 -12.25
CA GLU A 433 24.02 -22.28 -13.58
C GLU A 433 23.34 -20.89 -13.57
N VAL A 434 23.93 -19.92 -14.27
CA VAL A 434 23.54 -18.49 -14.20
C VAL A 434 22.04 -18.27 -14.40
N GLU A 435 21.40 -19.00 -15.32
CA GLU A 435 19.96 -18.86 -15.60
C GLU A 435 19.07 -19.20 -14.39
N TYR A 436 19.51 -20.06 -13.46
CA TYR A 436 18.73 -20.48 -12.29
C TYR A 436 18.95 -19.63 -11.04
N ILE A 437 19.90 -18.69 -11.07
CA ILE A 437 20.30 -17.94 -9.87
C ILE A 437 19.17 -17.08 -9.35
N GLN A 438 18.48 -16.33 -10.20
CA GLN A 438 17.36 -15.47 -9.78
C GLN A 438 16.24 -16.28 -9.11
N GLY A 439 15.85 -17.43 -9.69
CA GLY A 439 14.87 -18.32 -9.07
C GLY A 439 15.36 -18.86 -7.72
N THR A 440 16.65 -19.20 -7.61
CA THR A 440 17.27 -19.64 -6.34
C THR A 440 17.12 -18.58 -5.27
N ILE A 441 17.50 -17.34 -5.57
CA ILE A 441 17.37 -16.20 -4.65
C ILE A 441 15.92 -15.99 -4.25
N ALA A 442 14.99 -16.01 -5.21
CA ALA A 442 13.56 -15.90 -4.92
C ALA A 442 13.06 -16.99 -3.96
N ASP A 443 13.46 -18.25 -4.14
CA ASP A 443 13.08 -19.32 -3.21
C ASP A 443 13.69 -19.15 -1.83
N LEU A 444 14.95 -18.75 -1.74
CA LEU A 444 15.61 -18.47 -0.47
C LEU A 444 14.94 -17.31 0.24
N ASN A 445 14.65 -16.21 -0.45
CA ASN A 445 13.93 -15.08 0.10
C ASN A 445 12.59 -15.51 0.71
N VAL A 446 11.89 -16.44 0.07
CA VAL A 446 10.64 -16.97 0.61
C VAL A 446 10.86 -17.78 1.90
N LEU A 447 11.98 -18.50 2.03
CA LEU A 447 12.36 -19.16 3.28
C LEU A 447 12.55 -18.14 4.41
N PHE A 448 13.13 -16.98 4.11
CA PHE A 448 13.47 -15.93 5.07
C PHE A 448 12.35 -14.91 5.31
N SER A 449 11.42 -14.76 4.37
CA SER A 449 10.18 -14.02 4.54
C SER A 449 9.29 -14.76 5.55
N ASP A 450 8.49 -14.02 6.33
CA ASP A 450 7.55 -14.49 7.39
C ASP A 450 8.10 -14.46 8.84
N ASP A 451 7.22 -14.40 9.85
CA ASP A 451 7.46 -14.38 11.33
C ASP A 451 8.13 -15.64 11.91
N LYS A 452 9.07 -16.24 11.16
CA LYS A 452 9.76 -17.48 11.53
C LYS A 452 10.86 -17.19 12.54
N SER A 453 11.01 -18.07 13.53
CA SER A 453 12.15 -17.99 14.42
C SER A 453 13.41 -18.46 13.70
N LEU A 454 14.54 -17.83 14.00
CA LEU A 454 15.83 -18.25 13.44
C LEU A 454 16.13 -19.73 13.69
N GLY A 455 15.78 -20.24 14.87
CA GLY A 455 16.04 -21.64 15.22
C GLY A 455 15.36 -22.61 14.25
N GLU A 456 14.13 -22.31 13.81
CA GLU A 456 13.41 -23.14 12.84
C GLU A 456 14.08 -23.10 11.47
N ILE A 457 14.51 -21.92 11.02
CA ILE A 457 15.20 -21.76 9.73
C ILE A 457 16.49 -22.58 9.71
N LEU A 458 17.31 -22.42 10.75
CA LEU A 458 18.62 -23.08 10.84
C LEU A 458 18.51 -24.61 10.90
N VAL A 459 17.48 -25.16 11.54
CA VAL A 459 17.28 -26.61 11.64
C VAL A 459 17.02 -27.25 10.27
N SER A 460 16.40 -26.51 9.35
CA SER A 460 16.03 -27.00 8.01
C SER A 460 16.93 -26.50 6.88
N TRP A 461 17.93 -25.66 7.21
CA TRP A 461 18.67 -24.89 6.22
C TRP A 461 19.42 -25.78 5.23
N LYS A 462 20.20 -26.75 5.74
CA LYS A 462 21.05 -27.61 4.93
C LYS A 462 20.24 -28.52 4.01
N GLU A 463 19.17 -29.11 4.54
CA GLU A 463 18.26 -29.97 3.80
C GLU A 463 17.56 -29.17 2.69
N THR A 464 17.13 -27.94 3.00
CA THR A 464 16.47 -27.09 2.02
C THR A 464 17.44 -26.67 0.92
N LEU A 465 18.65 -26.22 1.26
CA LEU A 465 19.69 -25.88 0.26
C LEU A 465 20.01 -27.06 -0.65
N CYS A 466 20.15 -28.26 -0.08
CA CYS A 466 20.42 -29.48 -0.84
C CYS A 466 19.30 -29.76 -1.86
N VAL A 467 18.03 -29.60 -1.47
CA VAL A 467 16.91 -29.79 -2.41
C VAL A 467 16.88 -28.66 -3.45
N VAL A 468 17.13 -27.40 -3.07
CA VAL A 468 17.23 -26.27 -4.00
C VAL A 468 18.27 -26.54 -5.08
N GLN A 469 19.49 -26.92 -4.71
CA GLN A 469 20.53 -27.31 -5.67
C GLN A 469 20.09 -28.41 -6.64
N ARG A 470 19.29 -29.37 -6.17
CA ARG A 470 18.85 -30.51 -7.00
C ARG A 470 17.90 -30.12 -8.13
N TYR A 471 17.06 -29.09 -7.99
CA TYR A 471 16.17 -28.63 -9.08
C TYR A 471 16.62 -27.33 -9.76
N ARG A 472 17.77 -26.76 -9.39
CA ARG A 472 18.35 -25.58 -10.05
C ARG A 472 19.32 -25.96 -11.17
N LYS A 473 18.82 -26.82 -12.07
CA LYS A 473 19.52 -27.35 -13.25
C LYS A 473 18.50 -27.90 -14.25
N SER A 474 18.93 -28.17 -15.48
CA SER A 474 18.09 -28.90 -16.45
C SER A 474 17.63 -30.26 -15.89
N PRO A 475 16.37 -30.70 -16.10
CA PRO A 475 15.34 -30.16 -17.01
C PRO A 475 14.30 -29.24 -16.32
N PHE A 476 14.63 -28.64 -15.19
CA PHE A 476 13.71 -27.78 -14.45
C PHE A 476 13.59 -26.40 -15.10
N SER A 477 12.49 -25.68 -14.82
CA SER A 477 12.38 -24.30 -15.30
C SER A 477 13.19 -23.37 -14.38
N PRO A 478 13.96 -22.40 -14.94
CA PRO A 478 14.60 -21.36 -14.14
C PRO A 478 13.62 -20.57 -13.25
N ASN A 479 12.40 -20.39 -13.73
CA ASN A 479 11.32 -19.64 -13.05
C ASN A 479 10.50 -20.51 -12.10
N LEU A 480 10.83 -21.79 -11.93
CA LEU A 480 10.18 -22.63 -10.94
C LEU A 480 10.48 -22.09 -9.55
N LEU A 481 9.45 -21.85 -8.75
CA LEU A 481 9.58 -21.42 -7.36
C LEU A 481 8.97 -22.51 -6.47
N LEU A 482 9.75 -23.07 -5.56
CA LEU A 482 9.33 -24.12 -4.62
C LEU A 482 9.70 -23.80 -3.17
N GLY A 483 10.35 -22.68 -2.88
CA GLY A 483 10.92 -22.35 -1.57
C GLY A 483 9.92 -22.49 -0.44
N ARG A 484 8.70 -21.94 -0.61
CA ARG A 484 7.63 -22.07 0.39
C ARG A 484 7.15 -23.51 0.59
N VAL A 485 7.11 -24.31 -0.48
CA VAL A 485 6.74 -25.73 -0.39
C VAL A 485 7.80 -26.50 0.39
N LEU A 486 9.08 -26.29 0.06
CA LEU A 486 10.21 -26.96 0.70
C LEU A 486 10.30 -26.60 2.17
N TRP A 487 10.07 -25.33 2.52
CA TRP A 487 9.94 -24.90 3.90
C TRP A 487 8.90 -25.72 4.67
N ASN A 488 7.70 -25.86 4.10
CA ASN A 488 6.62 -26.61 4.75
C ASN A 488 6.97 -28.09 4.90
N LEU A 489 7.68 -28.67 3.92
CA LEU A 489 8.15 -30.06 4.00
C LEU A 489 9.26 -30.26 5.03
N ALA A 490 10.18 -29.31 5.17
CA ALA A 490 11.28 -29.42 6.13
C ALA A 490 10.79 -29.41 7.60
N ARG A 491 9.58 -28.90 7.84
CA ARG A 491 8.91 -28.92 9.15
C ARG A 491 8.24 -30.26 9.46
N VAL A 492 8.06 -31.13 8.47
CA VAL A 492 7.46 -32.45 8.65
C VAL A 492 8.49 -33.37 9.29
N LYS A 493 8.23 -33.76 10.55
CA LYS A 493 9.09 -34.71 11.25
C LYS A 493 9.16 -36.04 10.50
N ASN A 494 10.37 -36.57 10.32
CA ASN A 494 10.63 -37.79 9.56
C ASN A 494 10.14 -37.70 8.09
N CYS A 495 10.11 -36.50 7.50
CA CYS A 495 9.89 -36.38 6.06
C CYS A 495 10.97 -37.19 5.32
N PRO A 496 10.59 -38.13 4.44
CA PRO A 496 11.58 -38.83 3.63
C PRO A 496 12.26 -37.84 2.68
N GLU A 497 13.48 -38.17 2.24
CA GLU A 497 14.17 -37.41 1.22
C GLU A 497 13.29 -37.31 -0.03
N ILE A 498 13.10 -36.09 -0.55
CA ILE A 498 12.26 -35.85 -1.73
C ILE A 498 12.96 -36.46 -2.95
N SER A 499 12.29 -37.35 -3.66
CA SER A 499 12.87 -37.99 -4.85
C SER A 499 12.94 -37.04 -6.06
N ASP A 500 13.85 -37.29 -7.01
CA ASP A 500 13.90 -36.50 -8.26
C ASP A 500 12.59 -36.61 -9.06
N THR A 501 11.94 -37.78 -9.04
CA THR A 501 10.62 -37.99 -9.66
C THR A 501 9.56 -37.08 -9.05
N THR A 502 9.61 -36.87 -7.73
CA THR A 502 8.73 -35.95 -7.00
C THR A 502 9.00 -34.51 -7.44
N LEU A 503 10.27 -34.09 -7.48
CA LEU A 503 10.66 -32.75 -7.92
C LEU A 503 10.22 -32.48 -9.36
N ILE A 504 10.45 -33.42 -10.28
CA ILE A 504 9.99 -33.31 -11.69
C ILE A 504 8.47 -33.19 -11.74
N THR A 505 7.74 -33.92 -10.88
CA THR A 505 6.29 -33.83 -10.80
C THR A 505 5.86 -32.45 -10.29
N PHE A 506 6.50 -31.91 -9.26
CA PHE A 506 6.25 -30.55 -8.78
C PHE A 506 6.56 -29.50 -9.84
N SER A 507 7.69 -29.59 -10.53
CA SER A 507 8.04 -28.71 -11.65
C SER A 507 6.95 -28.66 -12.73
N LYS A 508 6.33 -29.81 -13.04
CA LYS A 508 5.24 -29.89 -14.02
C LYS A 508 3.92 -29.31 -13.51
N LEU A 509 3.64 -29.42 -12.21
CA LEU A 509 2.38 -28.99 -11.58
C LEU A 509 2.44 -27.53 -11.10
N CYS A 510 3.63 -27.03 -10.78
CA CYS A 510 3.93 -25.71 -10.25
C CYS A 510 4.62 -24.83 -11.30
N LYS A 511 4.23 -24.98 -12.57
CA LYS A 511 4.78 -24.14 -13.66
C LYS A 511 4.44 -22.66 -13.49
N ARG A 512 3.32 -22.38 -12.82
CA ARG A 512 2.84 -21.03 -12.55
C ARG A 512 3.04 -20.71 -11.09
N HIS A 513 3.47 -19.48 -10.81
CA HIS A 513 3.69 -19.01 -9.45
C HIS A 513 2.43 -19.14 -8.58
N ASP A 514 1.26 -18.85 -9.14
CA ASP A 514 -0.02 -18.93 -8.44
C ASP A 514 -0.35 -20.37 -7.99
N ASP A 515 -0.05 -21.38 -8.82
CA ASP A 515 -0.21 -22.79 -8.47
C ASP A 515 0.77 -23.20 -7.35
N THR A 516 2.00 -22.67 -7.37
CA THR A 516 2.96 -22.85 -6.27
C THR A 516 2.40 -22.27 -4.98
N ASN A 517 1.82 -21.07 -5.00
CA ASN A 517 1.31 -20.41 -3.80
C ASN A 517 0.19 -21.21 -3.15
N LEU A 518 -0.83 -21.60 -3.92
CA LEU A 518 -1.93 -22.45 -3.44
C LEU A 518 -1.40 -23.78 -2.90
N PHE A 519 -0.50 -24.43 -3.63
CA PHE A 519 0.10 -25.67 -3.20
C PHE A 519 0.86 -25.49 -1.88
N ALA A 520 1.66 -24.44 -1.77
CA ALA A 520 2.46 -24.15 -0.59
C ALA A 520 1.58 -23.87 0.64
N TRP A 521 0.54 -23.05 0.52
CA TRP A 521 -0.35 -22.75 1.64
C TRP A 521 -1.05 -24.00 2.17
N GLY A 522 -1.66 -24.79 1.27
CA GLY A 522 -2.31 -26.03 1.68
C GLY A 522 -1.32 -27.08 2.19
N MET A 523 -0.10 -27.15 1.62
CA MET A 523 0.96 -28.01 2.15
C MET A 523 1.36 -27.60 3.57
N GLY A 524 1.45 -26.30 3.85
CA GLY A 524 1.70 -25.78 5.19
C GLY A 524 0.63 -26.22 6.18
N ALA A 525 -0.65 -26.06 5.83
CA ALA A 525 -1.75 -26.53 6.67
C ALA A 525 -1.71 -28.04 6.91
N LEU A 526 -1.40 -28.85 5.89
CA LEU A 526 -1.25 -30.31 6.05
C LEU A 526 -0.04 -30.68 6.91
N ALA A 527 1.11 -30.05 6.70
CA ALA A 527 2.31 -30.28 7.49
C ALA A 527 2.09 -29.94 8.98
N ASP A 528 1.31 -28.89 9.26
CA ASP A 528 1.01 -28.44 10.62
C ASP A 528 0.03 -29.37 11.36
N THR A 529 -0.94 -29.93 10.63
CA THR A 529 -2.08 -30.65 11.23
C THR A 529 -1.98 -32.17 11.09
N TRP A 530 -1.26 -32.65 10.07
CA TRP A 530 -1.09 -34.08 9.80
C TRP A 530 0.23 -34.40 9.07
N PRO A 531 1.38 -34.16 9.73
CA PRO A 531 2.70 -34.35 9.14
C PRO A 531 2.94 -35.79 8.66
N GLU A 532 2.40 -36.80 9.33
CA GLU A 532 2.55 -38.21 8.95
C GLU A 532 1.93 -38.50 7.58
N LEU A 533 0.77 -37.90 7.26
CA LEU A 533 0.15 -38.06 5.95
C LEU A 533 1.04 -37.47 4.86
N VAL A 534 1.63 -36.31 5.10
CA VAL A 534 2.56 -35.65 4.16
C VAL A 534 3.78 -36.53 3.94
N ALA A 535 4.42 -37.01 5.01
CA ALA A 535 5.62 -37.85 4.95
C ALA A 535 5.39 -39.14 4.14
N VAL A 536 4.27 -39.83 4.33
CA VAL A 536 3.96 -41.06 3.57
C VAL A 536 3.57 -40.77 2.12
N SER A 537 2.98 -39.60 1.86
CA SER A 537 2.43 -39.27 0.54
C SER A 537 3.44 -38.65 -0.43
N ILE A 538 4.47 -37.95 0.07
CA ILE A 538 5.30 -37.06 -0.75
C ILE A 538 5.93 -37.73 -1.96
N ASN A 539 6.51 -38.93 -1.79
CA ASN A 539 7.17 -39.66 -2.87
C ASN A 539 6.28 -40.71 -3.55
N ARG A 540 5.30 -41.27 -2.82
CA ARG A 540 4.44 -42.36 -3.35
C ARG A 540 3.20 -41.83 -4.08
N TYR A 541 2.65 -40.71 -3.61
CA TYR A 541 1.36 -40.18 -4.04
C TYR A 541 1.41 -38.67 -4.37
N THR A 542 2.54 -38.20 -4.92
CA THR A 542 2.84 -36.78 -5.17
C THR A 542 1.70 -36.00 -5.82
N LYS A 543 1.12 -36.52 -6.92
CA LYS A 543 0.05 -35.82 -7.66
C LYS A 543 -1.23 -35.66 -6.83
N ARG A 544 -1.54 -36.65 -5.98
CA ARG A 544 -2.73 -36.64 -5.12
C ARG A 544 -2.52 -35.71 -3.93
N LEU A 545 -1.31 -35.73 -3.34
CA LEU A 545 -0.92 -34.79 -2.30
C LEU A 545 -0.99 -33.35 -2.83
N TYR A 546 -0.39 -33.08 -4.00
CA TYR A 546 -0.48 -31.77 -4.66
C TYR A 546 -1.93 -31.36 -4.87
N SER A 547 -2.77 -32.22 -5.45
CA SER A 547 -4.17 -31.86 -5.70
C SER A 547 -4.90 -31.53 -4.40
N CYS A 548 -4.74 -32.32 -3.35
CA CYS A 548 -5.36 -32.07 -2.05
C CYS A 548 -4.87 -30.74 -1.44
N ALA A 549 -3.56 -30.52 -1.41
CA ALA A 549 -2.95 -29.30 -0.90
C ALA A 549 -3.35 -28.05 -1.71
N HIS A 550 -3.35 -28.13 -3.04
CA HIS A 550 -3.79 -27.03 -3.92
C HIS A 550 -5.24 -26.63 -3.65
N ASN A 551 -6.16 -27.60 -3.54
CA ASN A 551 -7.55 -27.34 -3.18
C ASN A 551 -7.68 -26.72 -1.78
N LEU A 552 -6.87 -27.20 -0.82
CA LEU A 552 -6.86 -26.67 0.54
C LEU A 552 -6.36 -25.22 0.56
N GLY A 553 -5.32 -24.91 -0.23
CA GLY A 553 -4.73 -23.57 -0.33
C GLY A 553 -5.67 -22.50 -0.86
N CYS A 554 -6.77 -22.88 -1.52
CA CYS A 554 -7.82 -21.93 -1.96
C CYS A 554 -8.64 -21.37 -0.80
N LEU A 555 -8.52 -21.93 0.41
CA LEU A 555 -9.21 -21.44 1.60
C LEU A 555 -8.37 -20.38 2.31
N GLN A 556 -9.04 -19.49 3.05
CA GLN A 556 -8.37 -18.56 3.96
C GLN A 556 -7.52 -19.29 4.99
N TRP A 557 -6.36 -18.74 5.34
CA TRP A 557 -5.30 -19.40 6.12
C TRP A 557 -5.81 -20.10 7.39
N GLU A 558 -6.60 -19.41 8.23
CA GLU A 558 -7.14 -20.00 9.46
C GLU A 558 -8.13 -21.14 9.16
N THR A 559 -8.86 -21.01 8.05
CA THR A 559 -9.86 -22.00 7.62
C THR A 559 -9.19 -23.28 7.13
N GLN A 560 -8.01 -23.20 6.51
CA GLN A 560 -7.26 -24.37 6.02
C GLN A 560 -7.05 -25.38 7.14
N ARG A 561 -6.42 -24.96 8.25
CA ARG A 561 -6.15 -25.82 9.41
C ARG A 561 -7.44 -26.30 10.08
N GLN A 562 -8.46 -25.45 10.17
CA GLN A 562 -9.76 -25.82 10.74
C GLN A 562 -10.43 -26.93 9.95
N VAL A 563 -10.41 -26.86 8.61
CA VAL A 563 -11.01 -27.88 7.74
C VAL A 563 -10.33 -29.23 7.89
N VAL A 564 -8.98 -29.25 7.93
CA VAL A 564 -8.25 -30.51 8.13
C VAL A 564 -8.56 -31.10 9.51
N ASN A 565 -8.52 -30.29 10.57
CA ASN A 565 -8.86 -30.74 11.93
C ASN A 565 -10.31 -31.22 12.06
N GLU A 566 -11.26 -30.52 11.44
CA GLU A 566 -12.67 -30.92 11.42
C GLU A 566 -12.83 -32.26 10.71
N TRP A 567 -12.19 -32.44 9.55
CA TRP A 567 -12.22 -33.69 8.81
C TRP A 567 -11.57 -34.84 9.60
N ILE A 568 -10.40 -34.62 10.20
CA ILE A 568 -9.72 -35.62 11.06
C ILE A 568 -10.66 -36.02 12.19
N ARG A 569 -11.28 -35.06 12.89
CA ARG A 569 -12.21 -35.35 14.00
C ARG A 569 -13.40 -36.19 13.53
N ILE A 570 -13.98 -35.89 12.37
CA ILE A 570 -15.15 -36.60 11.83
C ILE A 570 -14.76 -38.00 11.31
N LYS A 571 -13.58 -38.14 10.70
CA LYS A 571 -13.17 -39.36 9.99
C LYS A 571 -12.14 -40.21 10.74
N SER A 572 -11.62 -39.77 11.88
CA SER A 572 -10.66 -40.50 12.72
C SER A 572 -11.08 -41.95 13.05
N PRO A 573 -12.36 -42.26 13.31
CA PRO A 573 -12.78 -43.65 13.52
C PRO A 573 -12.45 -44.57 12.34
N CYS A 574 -12.45 -44.06 11.11
CA CYS A 574 -12.11 -44.83 9.91
C CYS A 574 -10.60 -45.09 9.76
N PHE A 575 -9.72 -44.40 10.51
CA PHE A 575 -8.27 -44.65 10.43
C PHE A 575 -7.81 -45.80 11.32
N LYS A 576 -8.63 -46.20 12.30
CA LYS A 576 -8.30 -47.24 13.28
C LYS A 576 -9.01 -48.57 13.01
N SER A 577 -9.84 -48.61 11.99
CA SER A 577 -10.57 -49.81 11.64
C SER A 577 -9.62 -50.80 10.97
N GLU A 578 -9.18 -51.81 11.72
CA GLU A 578 -8.60 -53.04 11.16
C GLU A 578 -9.74 -53.87 10.52
N SER A 579 -10.35 -53.30 9.49
CA SER A 579 -11.48 -53.89 8.80
C SER A 579 -11.12 -55.28 8.29
N THR A 580 -11.69 -56.34 8.87
CA THR A 580 -11.31 -57.72 8.55
C THR A 580 -11.94 -58.26 7.26
N SER A 581 -12.75 -57.46 6.55
CA SER A 581 -13.44 -57.92 5.34
C SER A 581 -13.56 -56.83 4.26
N LEU A 582 -13.54 -57.26 3.00
CA LEU A 582 -13.70 -56.38 1.83
C LEU A 582 -15.03 -55.62 1.83
N LYS A 583 -16.10 -56.22 2.38
CA LYS A 583 -17.41 -55.56 2.53
C LYS A 583 -17.34 -54.40 3.54
N ALA A 584 -16.61 -54.56 4.63
CA ALA A 584 -16.41 -53.50 5.61
C ALA A 584 -15.60 -52.34 5.00
N VAL A 585 -14.51 -52.64 4.29
CA VAL A 585 -13.73 -51.62 3.55
C VAL A 585 -14.60 -50.89 2.51
N ALA A 586 -15.41 -51.60 1.74
CA ALA A 586 -16.30 -50.96 0.77
C ALA A 586 -17.33 -50.02 1.41
N ASN A 587 -17.85 -50.38 2.59
CA ASN A 587 -18.74 -49.50 3.36
C ASN A 587 -18.00 -48.28 3.92
N GLU A 588 -16.78 -48.45 4.42
CA GLU A 588 -15.94 -47.34 4.87
C GLU A 588 -15.59 -46.39 3.73
N LEU A 589 -15.23 -46.92 2.55
CA LEU A 589 -15.01 -46.12 1.35
C LEU A 589 -16.24 -45.30 1.00
N LYS A 590 -17.44 -45.90 1.04
CA LYS A 590 -18.69 -45.16 0.80
C LYS A 590 -18.93 -44.05 1.81
N HIS A 591 -18.53 -44.24 3.06
CA HIS A 591 -18.62 -43.20 4.09
C HIS A 591 -17.56 -42.10 3.96
N LEU A 592 -16.34 -42.45 3.53
CA LEU A 592 -15.23 -41.51 3.31
C LEU A 592 -15.41 -40.70 2.02
N LEU A 593 -15.91 -41.33 0.97
CA LEU A 593 -16.03 -40.80 -0.39
C LEU A 593 -17.45 -41.02 -0.92
N PRO A 594 -18.45 -40.28 -0.42
CA PRO A 594 -19.84 -40.49 -0.82
C PRO A 594 -20.02 -40.46 -2.34
N GLU A 595 -19.30 -39.57 -3.03
CA GLU A 595 -19.44 -39.37 -4.47
C GLU A 595 -18.50 -40.26 -5.29
N THR A 596 -17.23 -40.43 -4.87
CA THR A 596 -16.24 -41.14 -5.70
C THR A 596 -15.77 -42.50 -5.20
N HIS A 597 -16.34 -43.06 -4.10
CA HIS A 597 -15.93 -44.38 -3.57
C HIS A 597 -15.86 -45.48 -4.63
N SER A 598 -16.78 -45.45 -5.60
CA SER A 598 -16.83 -46.45 -6.65
C SER A 598 -15.56 -46.44 -7.52
N ALA A 599 -14.85 -45.32 -7.68
CA ALA A 599 -13.61 -45.26 -8.44
C ALA A 599 -12.46 -46.08 -7.79
N PHE A 600 -12.55 -46.31 -6.47
CA PHE A 600 -11.54 -47.04 -5.69
C PHE A 600 -11.84 -48.54 -5.56
N LEU A 601 -13.03 -48.97 -5.99
CA LEU A 601 -13.40 -50.38 -6.01
C LEU A 601 -13.15 -50.97 -7.41
N PRO A 602 -12.28 -51.99 -7.54
CA PRO A 602 -12.12 -52.70 -8.81
C PRO A 602 -13.46 -53.23 -9.34
N LYS A 603 -13.65 -53.25 -10.66
CA LYS A 603 -14.91 -53.73 -11.28
C LYS A 603 -15.31 -55.13 -10.78
N ALA A 604 -14.34 -56.02 -10.58
CA ALA A 604 -14.57 -57.37 -10.05
C ALA A 604 -15.10 -57.35 -8.60
N VAL A 605 -14.58 -56.46 -7.75
CA VAL A 605 -15.06 -56.28 -6.38
C VAL A 605 -16.47 -55.73 -6.37
N LYS A 606 -16.79 -54.75 -7.23
CA LYS A 606 -18.16 -54.23 -7.36
C LYS A 606 -19.15 -55.33 -7.72
N ALA A 607 -18.84 -56.10 -8.77
CA ALA A 607 -19.66 -57.23 -9.21
C ALA A 607 -19.78 -58.31 -8.12
N HIS A 608 -18.76 -58.48 -7.30
CA HIS A 608 -18.82 -59.39 -6.16
C HIS A 608 -19.76 -58.91 -5.06
N LEU A 609 -19.67 -57.64 -4.70
CA LEU A 609 -20.53 -57.03 -3.67
C LEU A 609 -22.01 -56.97 -4.09
N THR A 610 -22.30 -56.94 -5.40
CA THR A 610 -23.66 -57.01 -5.95
C THR A 610 -24.18 -58.44 -6.15
N GLY A 611 -23.32 -59.45 -6.03
CA GLY A 611 -23.67 -60.86 -6.28
C GLY A 611 -23.58 -61.30 -7.75
N ASP A 612 -23.19 -60.40 -8.65
CA ASP A 612 -23.02 -60.68 -10.09
C ASP A 612 -21.80 -61.56 -10.40
N ARG A 613 -20.87 -61.67 -9.45
CA ARG A 613 -19.65 -62.47 -9.58
C ARG A 613 -19.20 -63.07 -8.25
N ILE A 614 -18.81 -64.33 -8.23
CA ILE A 614 -18.16 -64.93 -7.06
C ILE A 614 -16.64 -64.82 -7.23
N LEU A 615 -15.95 -64.28 -6.23
CA LEU A 615 -14.49 -64.23 -6.16
C LEU A 615 -14.02 -65.24 -5.12
N SER A 616 -12.86 -65.88 -5.35
CA SER A 616 -12.25 -66.75 -4.36
C SER A 616 -11.62 -65.94 -3.22
N ASP A 617 -11.39 -66.57 -2.06
CA ASP A 617 -10.77 -65.90 -0.90
C ASP A 617 -9.41 -65.29 -1.23
N ALA A 618 -8.61 -65.96 -2.05
CA ALA A 618 -7.33 -65.43 -2.53
C ALA A 618 -7.49 -64.17 -3.40
N GLN A 619 -8.55 -64.09 -4.22
CA GLN A 619 -8.85 -62.89 -5.01
C GLN A 619 -9.36 -61.76 -4.12
N LEU A 620 -10.21 -62.08 -3.14
CA LEU A 620 -10.71 -61.11 -2.16
C LEU A 620 -9.56 -60.52 -1.34
N GLN A 621 -8.66 -61.36 -0.84
CA GLN A 621 -7.48 -60.94 -0.09
C GLN A 621 -6.57 -60.03 -0.93
N ARG A 622 -6.27 -60.41 -2.18
CA ARG A 622 -5.49 -59.57 -3.09
C ARG A 622 -6.14 -58.21 -3.34
N HIS A 623 -7.46 -58.16 -3.49
CA HIS A 623 -8.18 -56.90 -3.66
C HIS A 623 -8.20 -56.06 -2.39
N TYR A 624 -8.36 -56.70 -1.23
CA TYR A 624 -8.26 -56.06 0.07
C TYR A 624 -6.88 -55.41 0.25
N GLU A 625 -5.80 -56.17 0.07
CA GLU A 625 -4.41 -55.68 0.16
C GLU A 625 -4.18 -54.48 -0.76
N ARG A 626 -4.63 -54.56 -2.02
CA ARG A 626 -4.49 -53.45 -2.97
C ARG A 626 -5.24 -52.19 -2.53
N ILE A 627 -6.46 -52.32 -2.01
CA ILE A 627 -7.23 -51.15 -1.55
C ILE A 627 -6.57 -50.55 -0.30
N THR A 628 -6.07 -51.39 0.60
CA THR A 628 -5.36 -50.97 1.81
C THR A 628 -4.01 -50.32 1.47
N ASP A 629 -3.30 -50.82 0.46
CA ASP A 629 -2.07 -50.20 -0.08
C ASP A 629 -2.33 -48.78 -0.61
N ASP A 630 -3.49 -48.58 -1.26
CA ASP A 630 -3.94 -47.30 -1.81
C ASP A 630 -4.71 -46.45 -0.78
N TRP A 631 -4.77 -46.85 0.49
CA TRP A 631 -5.59 -46.17 1.51
C TRP A 631 -5.22 -44.70 1.68
N ILE A 632 -3.93 -44.35 1.58
CA ILE A 632 -3.48 -42.96 1.63
C ILE A 632 -4.07 -42.12 0.48
N ILE A 633 -4.24 -42.69 -0.71
CA ILE A 633 -4.92 -42.00 -1.82
C ILE A 633 -6.40 -41.76 -1.47
N VAL A 634 -7.06 -42.74 -0.85
CA VAL A 634 -8.45 -42.63 -0.39
C VAL A 634 -8.58 -41.48 0.62
N LEU A 635 -7.66 -41.37 1.58
CA LEU A 635 -7.66 -40.30 2.58
C LEU A 635 -7.49 -38.92 1.94
N LEU A 636 -6.50 -38.75 1.05
CA LEU A 636 -6.29 -37.49 0.32
C LEU A 636 -7.49 -37.11 -0.55
N SER A 637 -8.12 -38.10 -1.19
CA SER A 637 -9.32 -37.88 -2.03
C SER A 637 -10.52 -37.51 -1.18
N SER A 638 -10.68 -38.13 0.00
CA SER A 638 -11.76 -37.86 0.94
C SER A 638 -11.64 -36.47 1.56
N LEU A 639 -10.42 -36.04 1.90
CA LEU A 639 -10.17 -34.68 2.34
C LEU A 639 -10.47 -33.67 1.21
N THR A 640 -10.10 -33.99 -0.03
CA THR A 640 -10.43 -33.15 -1.20
C THR A 640 -11.94 -32.98 -1.40
N GLU A 641 -12.71 -34.07 -1.36
CA GLU A 641 -14.18 -34.00 -1.42
C GLU A 641 -14.75 -33.19 -0.24
N PHE A 642 -14.20 -33.37 0.95
CA PHE A 642 -14.63 -32.60 2.12
C PHE A 642 -14.35 -31.09 1.98
N ILE A 643 -13.22 -30.71 1.37
CA ILE A 643 -12.91 -29.32 1.03
C ILE A 643 -13.95 -28.78 0.04
N HIS A 644 -14.32 -29.54 -1.00
CA HIS A 644 -15.34 -29.14 -1.97
C HIS A 644 -16.72 -28.95 -1.31
N VAL A 645 -17.11 -29.89 -0.44
CA VAL A 645 -18.33 -29.76 0.37
C VAL A 645 -18.24 -28.51 1.25
N HIS A 646 -17.10 -28.26 1.89
CA HIS A 646 -16.89 -27.09 2.75
C HIS A 646 -17.05 -25.77 1.98
N LEU A 647 -16.43 -25.65 0.81
CA LEU A 647 -16.58 -24.51 -0.10
C LEU A 647 -18.04 -24.30 -0.50
N GLY A 648 -18.76 -25.40 -0.75
CA GLY A 648 -20.17 -25.41 -1.14
C GLY A 648 -21.19 -25.24 0.00
N ARG A 649 -20.80 -25.26 1.28
CA ARG A 649 -21.74 -25.27 2.44
C ARG A 649 -22.79 -24.15 2.42
N ALA A 650 -22.46 -23.01 1.82
CA ALA A 650 -23.37 -21.85 1.72
C ALA A 650 -24.25 -21.85 0.46
N MET A 651 -24.04 -22.79 -0.46
CA MET A 651 -24.76 -22.91 -1.73
C MET A 651 -25.76 -24.07 -1.65
N THR A 652 -26.96 -23.85 -2.19
CA THR A 652 -28.00 -24.88 -2.30
C THR A 652 -28.15 -25.27 -3.76
N GLY A 653 -28.05 -26.56 -4.11
CA GLY A 653 -28.41 -27.08 -5.45
C GLY A 653 -27.37 -28.02 -6.09
N CYS A 654 -27.74 -28.62 -7.23
CA CYS A 654 -26.94 -29.62 -7.97
C CYS A 654 -25.68 -29.09 -8.69
N LEU A 655 -25.50 -27.77 -8.79
CA LEU A 655 -24.38 -27.18 -9.54
C LEU A 655 -23.03 -27.25 -8.81
N ALA A 656 -23.03 -27.60 -7.51
CA ALA A 656 -21.81 -27.70 -6.71
C ALA A 656 -20.76 -28.69 -7.26
N SER A 657 -21.20 -29.71 -8.01
CA SER A 657 -20.32 -30.71 -8.63
C SER A 657 -19.80 -30.30 -10.02
N HIS A 658 -20.27 -29.18 -10.59
CA HIS A 658 -19.78 -28.68 -11.88
C HIS A 658 -18.40 -28.05 -11.70
N LYS A 659 -17.42 -28.44 -12.54
CA LYS A 659 -16.02 -27.99 -12.41
C LYS A 659 -15.88 -26.47 -12.40
N ASP A 660 -16.63 -25.78 -13.25
CA ASP A 660 -16.56 -24.31 -13.36
C ASP A 660 -17.16 -23.62 -12.13
N PHE A 661 -18.23 -24.18 -11.57
CA PHE A 661 -18.82 -23.65 -10.36
C PHE A 661 -17.92 -23.89 -9.15
N LEU A 662 -17.25 -25.04 -9.10
CA LEU A 662 -16.22 -25.32 -8.09
C LEU A 662 -15.03 -24.36 -8.22
N PHE A 663 -14.60 -24.02 -9.44
CA PHE A 663 -13.57 -22.99 -9.65
C PHE A 663 -14.02 -21.64 -9.06
N ALA A 664 -15.26 -21.23 -9.35
CA ALA A 664 -15.81 -20.00 -8.80
C ALA A 664 -15.90 -20.02 -7.26
N LEU A 665 -16.25 -21.17 -6.68
CA LEU A 665 -16.25 -21.35 -5.22
C LEU A 665 -14.85 -21.25 -4.61
N LYS A 666 -13.82 -21.72 -5.31
CA LYS A 666 -12.41 -21.59 -4.86
C LYS A 666 -11.90 -20.16 -4.92
N LEU A 667 -12.40 -19.35 -5.84
CA LEU A 667 -12.03 -17.93 -5.97
C LEU A 667 -12.73 -17.05 -4.92
N LEU A 668 -13.90 -17.48 -4.43
CA LEU A 668 -14.71 -16.71 -3.48
C LEU A 668 -13.98 -16.27 -2.21
N PRO A 669 -13.13 -17.11 -1.56
CA PRO A 669 -12.35 -16.69 -0.40
C PRO A 669 -11.34 -15.60 -0.71
N GLU A 670 -10.75 -15.57 -1.91
CA GLU A 670 -9.77 -14.56 -2.34
C GLU A 670 -10.40 -13.27 -2.86
N SER A 671 -11.72 -13.24 -3.05
CA SER A 671 -12.44 -12.07 -3.59
C SER A 671 -12.73 -11.02 -2.52
N ASP A 672 -11.81 -10.71 -1.61
CA ASP A 672 -11.97 -9.93 -0.37
C ASP A 672 -13.15 -8.93 -0.34
N GLY A 673 -12.98 -7.72 -0.87
CA GLY A 673 -13.99 -6.66 -0.90
C GLY A 673 -15.23 -7.07 -1.70
N ASN A 674 -15.02 -7.82 -2.79
CA ASN A 674 -16.06 -8.29 -3.70
C ASN A 674 -16.85 -9.50 -3.18
N ARG A 675 -16.44 -10.12 -2.06
CA ARG A 675 -16.87 -11.45 -1.62
C ARG A 675 -18.37 -11.53 -1.36
N THR A 676 -18.95 -10.45 -0.84
CA THR A 676 -20.39 -10.41 -0.56
C THR A 676 -21.21 -10.39 -1.84
N ALA A 677 -20.86 -9.53 -2.80
CA ALA A 677 -21.53 -9.45 -4.09
C ALA A 677 -21.34 -10.75 -4.88
N PHE A 678 -20.12 -11.27 -4.91
CA PHE A 678 -19.79 -12.52 -5.59
C PHE A 678 -20.55 -13.73 -5.01
N ARG A 679 -20.64 -13.83 -3.67
CA ARG A 679 -21.45 -14.89 -3.02
C ARG A 679 -22.92 -14.80 -3.40
N ARG A 680 -23.49 -13.60 -3.50
CA ARG A 680 -24.89 -13.40 -3.91
C ARG A 680 -25.11 -13.83 -5.35
N PHE A 681 -24.19 -13.47 -6.25
CA PHE A 681 -24.18 -13.96 -7.62
C PHE A 681 -24.17 -15.50 -7.66
N LEU A 682 -23.22 -16.16 -6.99
CA LEU A 682 -23.11 -17.62 -7.02
C LEU A 682 -24.36 -18.32 -6.49
N LYS A 683 -25.00 -17.76 -5.45
CA LYS A 683 -26.27 -18.27 -4.94
C LYS A 683 -27.42 -18.11 -5.94
N ALA A 684 -27.51 -16.97 -6.61
CA ALA A 684 -28.54 -16.75 -7.63
C ALA A 684 -28.30 -17.64 -8.86
N TYR A 685 -27.05 -17.74 -9.31
CA TYR A 685 -26.64 -18.60 -10.41
C TYR A 685 -26.93 -20.07 -10.11
N SER A 686 -26.65 -20.54 -8.89
CA SER A 686 -26.95 -21.92 -8.48
C SER A 686 -28.45 -22.25 -8.43
N GLN A 687 -29.30 -21.21 -8.40
CA GLN A 687 -30.76 -21.29 -8.45
C GLN A 687 -31.32 -21.14 -9.89
N GLY A 688 -30.45 -21.10 -10.90
CA GLY A 688 -30.83 -20.96 -12.31
C GLY A 688 -31.02 -19.53 -12.80
N ASN A 689 -30.68 -18.51 -11.99
CA ASN A 689 -30.74 -17.12 -12.41
C ASN A 689 -29.42 -16.70 -13.08
N SER A 690 -29.24 -17.09 -14.35
CA SER A 690 -28.05 -16.76 -15.15
C SER A 690 -27.92 -15.27 -15.46
N ASP A 691 -29.04 -14.54 -15.52
CA ASP A 691 -29.08 -13.10 -15.84
C ASP A 691 -28.99 -12.19 -14.59
N TYR A 692 -28.66 -12.75 -13.42
CA TYR A 692 -28.64 -12.03 -12.15
C TYR A 692 -27.89 -10.69 -12.21
N LEU A 693 -26.74 -10.66 -12.88
CA LEU A 693 -25.86 -9.49 -12.97
C LEU A 693 -26.52 -8.36 -13.77
N TRP A 694 -27.09 -8.69 -14.93
CA TRP A 694 -27.77 -7.76 -15.81
C TRP A 694 -29.07 -7.26 -15.19
N LEU A 695 -29.84 -8.13 -14.53
CA LEU A 695 -31.10 -7.78 -13.86
C LEU A 695 -30.93 -7.12 -12.49
N HIS A 696 -29.69 -7.00 -11.98
CA HIS A 696 -29.46 -6.42 -10.66
C HIS A 696 -29.86 -4.93 -10.64
N PRO A 697 -30.54 -4.44 -9.59
CA PRO A 697 -31.01 -3.05 -9.54
C PRO A 697 -29.92 -1.98 -9.72
N LEU A 698 -28.69 -2.24 -9.26
CA LEU A 698 -27.55 -1.32 -9.45
C LEU A 698 -27.07 -1.31 -10.91
N SER A 699 -27.02 -2.47 -11.57
CA SER A 699 -26.69 -2.57 -13.00
C SER A 699 -27.73 -1.87 -13.85
N GLN A 700 -29.02 -2.09 -13.57
CA GLN A 700 -30.13 -1.41 -14.25
C GLN A 700 -30.08 0.11 -14.05
N ARG A 701 -29.73 0.57 -12.84
CA ARG A 701 -29.54 2.00 -12.57
C ARG A 701 -28.36 2.59 -13.33
N TRP A 702 -27.25 1.86 -13.43
CA TRP A 702 -26.09 2.29 -14.20
C TRP A 702 -26.43 2.38 -15.69
N ILE A 703 -27.08 1.35 -16.25
CA ILE A 703 -27.56 1.34 -17.64
C ILE A 703 -28.48 2.53 -17.92
N ALA A 704 -29.40 2.85 -17.01
CA ALA A 704 -30.34 3.95 -17.17
C ALA A 704 -29.67 5.35 -17.25
N ASN A 705 -28.40 5.49 -16.87
CA ASN A 705 -27.65 6.73 -17.04
C ASN A 705 -27.15 6.93 -18.49
N TYR A 706 -27.18 5.88 -19.33
CA TYR A 706 -26.68 5.89 -20.71
C TYR A 706 -27.79 5.44 -21.67
N PRO A 707 -28.83 6.27 -21.90
CA PRO A 707 -29.99 5.87 -22.71
C PRO A 707 -29.64 5.57 -24.17
N ASP A 708 -28.54 6.12 -24.68
CA ASP A 708 -28.06 5.92 -26.06
C ASP A 708 -27.17 4.67 -26.21
N LEU A 709 -26.82 4.00 -25.11
CA LEU A 709 -26.03 2.77 -25.16
C LEU A 709 -26.88 1.61 -25.67
N GLU A 710 -26.46 1.00 -26.78
CA GLU A 710 -27.03 -0.25 -27.30
C GLU A 710 -26.62 -1.44 -26.40
N VAL A 711 -27.31 -1.59 -25.27
CA VAL A 711 -26.95 -2.54 -24.18
C VAL A 711 -26.78 -3.97 -24.65
N GLU A 712 -27.69 -4.48 -25.49
CA GLU A 712 -27.60 -5.86 -26.00
C GLU A 712 -26.39 -6.05 -26.92
N ARG A 713 -26.02 -5.02 -27.68
CA ARG A 713 -24.82 -5.04 -28.52
C ARG A 713 -23.55 -4.95 -27.67
N TRP A 714 -23.54 -4.15 -26.61
CA TRP A 714 -22.46 -4.16 -25.63
C TRP A 714 -22.34 -5.55 -25.03
N ARG A 715 -23.43 -6.09 -24.48
CA ARG A 715 -23.49 -7.41 -23.85
C ARG A 715 -22.92 -8.50 -24.74
N ILE A 716 -23.41 -8.63 -25.98
CA ILE A 716 -23.02 -9.72 -26.91
C ILE A 716 -21.63 -9.48 -27.50
N GLY A 717 -21.24 -8.21 -27.70
CA GLY A 717 -20.04 -7.82 -28.41
C GLY A 717 -20.13 -8.05 -29.92
N VAL A 718 -18.98 -8.10 -30.57
CA VAL A 718 -18.82 -8.50 -31.98
C VAL A 718 -18.12 -9.86 -32.06
N VAL A 719 -18.09 -10.45 -33.26
CA VAL A 719 -17.34 -11.68 -33.55
C VAL A 719 -16.40 -11.39 -34.70
N ILE A 720 -15.11 -11.68 -34.51
CA ILE A 720 -14.11 -11.63 -35.58
C ILE A 720 -13.43 -13.00 -35.66
N SER A 721 -13.30 -13.54 -36.86
CA SER A 721 -12.60 -14.80 -37.11
C SER A 721 -11.63 -14.61 -38.26
N GLU A 722 -10.35 -14.89 -38.03
CA GLU A 722 -9.31 -14.79 -39.05
C GLU A 722 -8.30 -15.95 -38.91
N ALA A 723 -7.79 -16.41 -40.04
CA ALA A 723 -6.70 -17.38 -40.07
C ALA A 723 -5.36 -16.65 -39.95
N ILE A 724 -4.72 -16.72 -38.79
CA ILE A 724 -3.44 -16.05 -38.53
C ILE A 724 -2.28 -17.06 -38.45
N GLN A 725 -1.08 -16.62 -38.81
CA GLN A 725 0.13 -17.41 -38.58
C GLN A 725 0.65 -17.14 -37.16
N LEU A 726 0.70 -18.20 -36.36
CA LEU A 726 1.39 -18.19 -35.06
C LEU A 726 2.84 -18.65 -35.25
N ASP A 727 3.69 -18.45 -34.24
CA ASP A 727 5.16 -18.64 -34.25
C ASP A 727 5.69 -19.98 -34.81
N ASN A 728 4.82 -20.96 -35.04
CA ASN A 728 5.15 -22.29 -35.56
C ASN A 728 4.83 -22.48 -37.06
N GLU A 729 4.72 -21.39 -37.85
CA GLU A 729 4.39 -21.37 -39.29
C GLU A 729 3.04 -22.01 -39.69
N ARG A 730 2.29 -22.53 -38.72
CA ARG A 730 0.95 -23.08 -38.95
C ARG A 730 -0.07 -21.95 -38.88
N SER A 731 -0.86 -21.83 -39.95
CA SER A 731 -2.08 -21.04 -39.93
C SER A 731 -3.11 -21.70 -38.99
N VAL A 732 -3.61 -20.93 -38.03
CA VAL A 732 -4.61 -21.32 -37.04
C VAL A 732 -5.79 -20.38 -37.19
N GLU A 733 -7.01 -20.92 -37.24
CA GLU A 733 -8.22 -20.11 -37.25
C GLU A 733 -8.46 -19.60 -35.82
N VAL A 734 -8.45 -18.28 -35.67
CA VAL A 734 -8.61 -17.63 -34.37
C VAL A 734 -9.90 -16.82 -34.39
N THR A 735 -10.75 -17.06 -33.39
CA THR A 735 -12.02 -16.34 -33.21
C THR A 735 -11.98 -15.52 -31.92
N LEU A 736 -12.30 -14.22 -32.03
CA LEU A 736 -12.46 -13.30 -30.91
C LEU A 736 -13.94 -13.07 -30.63
N THR A 737 -14.35 -13.28 -29.37
CA THR A 737 -15.71 -13.04 -28.88
C THR A 737 -15.70 -12.51 -27.45
N THR A 738 -16.68 -11.68 -27.09
CA THR A 738 -16.97 -11.39 -25.68
C THR A 738 -17.45 -12.64 -24.98
N GLU A 739 -16.88 -12.97 -23.82
CA GLU A 739 -17.35 -14.09 -23.01
C GLU A 739 -18.67 -13.77 -22.32
N GLN A 740 -19.69 -14.60 -22.58
CA GLN A 740 -21.03 -14.44 -22.01
C GLN A 740 -21.24 -15.29 -20.76
N ASN A 741 -20.48 -16.37 -20.58
CA ASN A 741 -20.61 -17.23 -19.43
C ASN A 741 -19.85 -16.61 -18.24
N PRO A 742 -20.53 -16.13 -17.19
CA PRO A 742 -19.86 -15.49 -16.06
C PRO A 742 -18.89 -16.43 -15.32
N LEU A 743 -19.13 -17.75 -15.34
CA LEU A 743 -18.18 -18.71 -14.74
C LEU A 743 -16.89 -18.86 -15.56
N GLU A 744 -16.97 -18.61 -16.86
CA GLU A 744 -15.83 -18.64 -17.78
C GLU A 744 -15.03 -17.34 -17.68
N VAL A 745 -15.69 -16.19 -17.49
CA VAL A 745 -15.04 -14.90 -17.20
C VAL A 745 -14.11 -15.02 -15.99
N LEU A 746 -14.53 -15.70 -14.91
CA LEU A 746 -13.70 -15.86 -13.70
C LEU A 746 -12.36 -16.56 -13.98
N LYS A 747 -12.24 -17.30 -15.09
CA LYS A 747 -11.00 -17.99 -15.49
C LYS A 747 -10.09 -17.13 -16.36
N LEU A 748 -10.40 -15.85 -16.55
CA LEU A 748 -9.63 -14.95 -17.43
C LEU A 748 -8.14 -14.95 -17.11
N GLY A 749 -7.76 -14.96 -15.82
CA GLY A 749 -6.36 -15.07 -15.43
C GLY A 749 -5.80 -16.50 -15.49
N GLN A 750 -6.65 -17.51 -15.25
CA GLN A 750 -6.28 -18.92 -15.28
C GLN A 750 -5.85 -19.37 -16.68
N TYR A 751 -6.50 -18.87 -17.74
CA TYR A 751 -6.17 -19.26 -19.11
C TYR A 751 -4.83 -18.71 -19.59
N VAL A 752 -4.47 -17.49 -19.17
CA VAL A 752 -3.31 -16.77 -19.69
C VAL A 752 -2.15 -16.67 -18.68
N GLY A 753 -2.36 -17.17 -17.46
CA GLY A 753 -1.33 -17.15 -16.41
C GLY A 753 -1.00 -15.77 -15.87
N SER A 754 -1.99 -14.86 -15.80
CA SER A 754 -1.81 -13.52 -15.22
C SER A 754 -2.09 -13.47 -13.71
N CYS A 755 -1.74 -12.38 -13.04
CA CYS A 755 -2.01 -12.11 -11.60
C CYS A 755 -3.50 -12.23 -11.18
N LEU A 756 -4.43 -12.22 -12.14
CA LEU A 756 -5.87 -12.43 -11.98
C LEU A 756 -6.26 -13.92 -11.84
N SER A 757 -5.31 -14.85 -11.87
CA SER A 757 -5.58 -16.28 -11.72
C SER A 757 -5.80 -16.67 -10.24
N LEU A 758 -6.34 -17.86 -10.00
CA LEU A 758 -6.55 -18.36 -8.64
C LEU A 758 -5.20 -18.52 -7.93
N GLY A 759 -5.03 -17.92 -6.75
CA GLY A 759 -3.74 -17.86 -6.04
C GLY A 759 -2.82 -16.72 -6.46
N GLY A 760 -3.24 -15.89 -7.43
CA GLY A 760 -2.55 -14.69 -7.85
C GLY A 760 -2.86 -13.49 -6.95
N ILE A 761 -1.95 -12.50 -6.91
CA ILE A 761 -2.04 -11.34 -6.01
C ILE A 761 -3.25 -10.44 -6.29
N CYS A 762 -3.82 -10.49 -7.50
CA CYS A 762 -4.98 -9.70 -7.91
C CYS A 762 -6.19 -10.56 -8.26
N SER A 763 -6.28 -11.80 -7.76
CA SER A 763 -7.36 -12.74 -8.13
C SER A 763 -8.77 -12.21 -7.82
N TYR A 764 -8.92 -11.34 -6.81
CA TYR A 764 -10.18 -10.65 -6.49
C TYR A 764 -10.75 -9.84 -7.65
N SER A 765 -9.88 -9.33 -8.53
CA SER A 765 -10.26 -8.49 -9.67
C SER A 765 -10.96 -9.29 -10.77
N ALA A 766 -10.69 -10.60 -10.90
CA ALA A 766 -11.47 -11.48 -11.78
C ALA A 766 -12.96 -11.52 -11.40
N SER A 767 -13.27 -11.45 -10.10
CA SER A 767 -14.66 -11.33 -9.64
C SER A 767 -15.26 -9.96 -9.95
N ALA A 768 -14.47 -8.87 -9.92
CA ALA A 768 -14.93 -7.53 -10.26
C ALA A 768 -15.33 -7.43 -11.74
N VAL A 769 -14.48 -7.95 -12.64
CA VAL A 769 -14.76 -8.02 -14.08
C VAL A 769 -16.05 -8.79 -14.36
N MET A 770 -16.28 -9.89 -13.65
CA MET A 770 -17.52 -10.66 -13.78
C MET A 770 -18.74 -9.93 -13.19
N LEU A 771 -18.58 -9.26 -12.05
CA LEU A 771 -19.68 -8.66 -11.30
C LEU A 771 -20.25 -7.41 -11.98
N ASP A 772 -19.40 -6.59 -12.59
CA ASP A 772 -19.80 -5.29 -13.11
C ASP A 772 -20.13 -5.35 -14.60
N VAL A 773 -21.37 -5.05 -14.95
CA VAL A 773 -21.87 -5.12 -16.34
C VAL A 773 -21.20 -4.15 -17.32
N ASN A 774 -20.46 -3.16 -16.81
CA ASN A 774 -19.66 -2.23 -17.63
C ASN A 774 -18.26 -2.77 -17.93
N LYS A 775 -17.92 -3.98 -17.51
CA LYS A 775 -16.64 -4.64 -17.79
C LYS A 775 -16.90 -5.93 -18.56
N GLN A 776 -16.01 -6.26 -19.49
CA GLN A 776 -16.07 -7.47 -20.29
C GLN A 776 -14.68 -8.04 -20.54
N VAL A 777 -14.64 -9.34 -20.87
CA VAL A 777 -13.45 -10.01 -21.35
C VAL A 777 -13.69 -10.53 -22.76
N VAL A 778 -12.78 -10.19 -23.66
CA VAL A 778 -12.72 -10.72 -25.02
C VAL A 778 -11.70 -11.85 -25.01
N PHE A 779 -12.08 -13.03 -25.45
CA PHE A 779 -11.13 -14.14 -25.61
C PHE A 779 -10.85 -14.42 -27.08
N ALA A 780 -9.58 -14.67 -27.39
CA ALA A 780 -9.16 -15.30 -28.62
C ALA A 780 -9.14 -16.83 -28.43
N ARG A 781 -9.87 -17.57 -29.27
CA ARG A 781 -9.95 -19.03 -29.25
C ARG A 781 -9.49 -19.63 -30.57
N ASP A 782 -8.77 -20.74 -30.49
CA ASP A 782 -8.46 -21.56 -31.67
C ASP A 782 -9.65 -22.41 -32.12
N GLU A 783 -9.50 -23.16 -33.21
CA GLU A 783 -10.54 -24.04 -33.75
C GLU A 783 -10.98 -25.17 -32.79
N LYS A 784 -10.24 -25.41 -31.72
CA LYS A 784 -10.55 -26.40 -30.67
C LYS A 784 -11.19 -25.75 -29.43
N GLY A 785 -11.45 -24.44 -29.48
CA GLY A 785 -11.97 -23.67 -28.36
C GLY A 785 -10.94 -23.40 -27.26
N ARG A 786 -9.65 -23.66 -27.49
CA ARG A 786 -8.61 -23.34 -26.51
C ARG A 786 -8.36 -21.83 -26.51
N VAL A 787 -8.30 -21.25 -25.32
CA VAL A 787 -8.00 -19.82 -25.15
C VAL A 787 -6.53 -19.58 -25.47
N LEU A 788 -6.25 -18.70 -26.43
CA LEU A 788 -4.90 -18.29 -26.81
C LEU A 788 -4.49 -17.00 -26.08
N ALA A 789 -5.42 -16.06 -25.97
CA ALA A 789 -5.22 -14.76 -25.35
C ALA A 789 -6.54 -14.16 -24.85
N ARG A 790 -6.46 -13.12 -24.04
CA ARG A 790 -7.59 -12.35 -23.53
C ARG A 790 -7.30 -10.85 -23.53
N GLN A 791 -8.34 -10.04 -23.70
CA GLN A 791 -8.30 -8.61 -23.48
C GLN A 791 -9.46 -8.19 -22.56
N LEU A 792 -9.18 -7.34 -21.58
CA LEU A 792 -10.25 -6.70 -20.81
C LEU A 792 -10.67 -5.42 -21.53
N ILE A 793 -11.97 -5.17 -21.57
CA ILE A 793 -12.55 -3.93 -22.07
C ILE A 793 -13.58 -3.43 -21.06
N ALA A 794 -13.76 -2.12 -20.97
CA ALA A 794 -14.73 -1.52 -20.07
C ALA A 794 -15.35 -0.25 -20.66
N LEU A 795 -16.45 0.18 -20.05
CA LEU A 795 -17.06 1.48 -20.29
C LEU A 795 -16.76 2.43 -19.12
N THR A 796 -16.19 3.58 -19.43
CA THR A 796 -15.90 4.64 -18.46
C THR A 796 -17.19 5.29 -17.95
N SER A 797 -17.09 6.12 -16.91
CA SER A 797 -18.21 6.94 -16.40
C SER A 797 -18.71 7.99 -17.41
N GLU A 798 -17.96 8.23 -18.48
CA GLU A 798 -18.36 9.07 -19.63
C GLU A 798 -18.91 8.25 -20.80
N CYS A 799 -19.14 6.95 -20.62
CA CYS A 799 -19.56 6.01 -21.67
C CYS A 799 -18.55 5.90 -22.84
N LYS A 800 -17.26 6.06 -22.56
CA LYS A 800 -16.20 5.80 -23.56
C LYS A 800 -15.72 4.36 -23.43
N LEU A 801 -15.33 3.76 -24.55
CA LEU A 801 -14.74 2.43 -24.57
C LEU A 801 -13.26 2.53 -24.17
N VAL A 802 -12.86 1.77 -23.17
CA VAL A 802 -11.45 1.63 -22.76
C VAL A 802 -11.02 0.18 -22.87
N ALA A 803 -9.79 -0.05 -23.30
CA ALA A 803 -9.21 -1.37 -23.48
C ALA A 803 -7.89 -1.48 -22.71
N TYR A 804 -7.68 -2.67 -22.15
CA TYR A 804 -6.49 -3.04 -21.39
C TYR A 804 -5.56 -3.93 -22.22
N ASP A 805 -4.36 -4.17 -21.72
CA ASP A 805 -3.39 -5.00 -22.42
C ASP A 805 -3.92 -6.41 -22.76
N VAL A 806 -3.42 -6.93 -23.88
CA VAL A 806 -3.68 -8.30 -24.34
C VAL A 806 -2.74 -9.23 -23.60
N TYR A 807 -3.30 -10.25 -22.93
CA TYR A 807 -2.53 -11.26 -22.19
C TYR A 807 -2.69 -12.66 -22.79
N PRO A 808 -1.63 -13.49 -22.78
CA PRO A 808 -0.25 -13.10 -22.46
C PRO A 808 0.29 -12.14 -23.54
N SER A 809 1.54 -11.68 -23.42
CA SER A 809 2.17 -10.97 -24.54
C SER A 809 2.13 -11.88 -25.78
N VAL A 810 1.51 -11.38 -26.85
CA VAL A 810 1.20 -12.17 -28.05
C VAL A 810 1.86 -11.56 -29.29
N SER A 811 1.88 -12.35 -30.37
CA SER A 811 2.41 -11.90 -31.67
C SER A 811 1.59 -10.76 -32.26
N GLU A 812 2.23 -9.94 -33.10
CA GLU A 812 1.60 -8.79 -33.76
C GLU A 812 0.33 -9.13 -34.55
N PRO A 813 0.24 -10.26 -35.30
CA PRO A 813 -1.02 -10.64 -35.95
C PRO A 813 -2.19 -10.78 -34.98
N LEU A 814 -1.97 -11.36 -33.81
CA LEU A 814 -3.03 -11.53 -32.81
C LEU A 814 -3.39 -10.20 -32.14
N LYS A 815 -2.42 -9.30 -31.89
CA LYS A 815 -2.70 -7.94 -31.40
C LYS A 815 -3.55 -7.15 -32.40
N LYS A 816 -3.23 -7.23 -33.70
CA LYS A 816 -4.02 -6.59 -34.76
C LYS A 816 -5.47 -7.06 -34.77
N LEU A 817 -5.70 -8.35 -34.52
CA LEU A 817 -7.05 -8.92 -34.44
C LEU A 817 -7.85 -8.35 -33.25
N PHE A 818 -7.22 -8.14 -32.09
CA PHE A 818 -7.83 -7.44 -30.95
C PHE A 818 -8.10 -5.95 -31.25
N THR A 819 -7.18 -5.28 -31.94
CA THR A 819 -7.38 -3.91 -32.43
C THR A 819 -8.60 -3.82 -33.37
N GLU A 820 -8.72 -4.74 -34.33
CA GLU A 820 -9.88 -4.81 -35.22
C GLU A 820 -11.18 -5.08 -34.47
N TYR A 821 -11.12 -5.96 -33.46
CA TYR A 821 -12.24 -6.23 -32.56
C TYR A 821 -12.71 -4.95 -31.86
N LEU A 822 -11.77 -4.20 -31.28
CA LEU A 822 -12.06 -2.96 -30.56
C LEU A 822 -12.66 -1.89 -31.46
N LEU A 823 -12.09 -1.68 -32.66
CA LEU A 823 -12.60 -0.75 -33.67
C LEU A 823 -13.99 -1.15 -34.16
N SER A 824 -14.22 -2.44 -34.40
CA SER A 824 -15.52 -2.96 -34.82
C SER A 824 -16.57 -2.78 -33.74
N LEU A 825 -16.22 -3.07 -32.48
CA LEU A 825 -17.12 -2.87 -31.34
C LEU A 825 -17.45 -1.39 -31.16
N SER A 826 -16.45 -0.50 -31.15
CA SER A 826 -16.62 0.96 -31.06
C SER A 826 -17.56 1.50 -32.14
N ARG A 827 -17.34 1.14 -33.42
CA ARG A 827 -18.24 1.53 -34.52
C ARG A 827 -19.65 1.00 -34.34
N SER A 828 -19.77 -0.25 -33.87
CA SER A 828 -21.07 -0.87 -33.66
C SER A 828 -21.86 -0.21 -32.52
N LEU A 829 -21.18 0.32 -31.50
CA LEU A 829 -21.81 1.01 -30.37
C LEU A 829 -21.88 2.53 -30.55
N THR A 830 -21.24 3.07 -31.58
CA THR A 830 -21.05 4.52 -31.79
C THR A 830 -20.36 5.19 -30.59
N LEU A 831 -19.37 4.51 -30.00
CA LEU A 831 -18.62 5.02 -28.83
C LEU A 831 -17.18 5.40 -29.21
N GLU A 832 -16.67 6.47 -28.60
CA GLU A 832 -15.27 6.85 -28.68
C GLU A 832 -14.39 5.87 -27.88
N ILE A 833 -13.19 5.56 -28.38
CA ILE A 833 -12.16 4.81 -27.64
C ILE A 833 -11.26 5.81 -26.92
N THR A 834 -11.08 5.66 -25.60
CA THR A 834 -10.14 6.45 -24.81
C THR A 834 -8.86 5.66 -24.50
N PHE A 835 -7.73 6.36 -24.45
CA PHE A 835 -6.40 5.86 -24.05
C PHE A 835 -5.89 6.58 -22.81
N ASP A 836 -6.77 7.35 -22.15
CA ASP A 836 -6.42 8.05 -20.93
C ASP A 836 -6.20 7.05 -19.80
N ALA A 837 -4.99 6.99 -19.27
CA ALA A 837 -4.63 6.11 -18.16
C ALA A 837 -5.41 6.46 -16.87
N ASP A 838 -5.90 7.69 -16.76
CA ASP A 838 -6.71 8.16 -15.62
C ASP A 838 -8.22 8.00 -15.87
N ALA A 839 -8.62 7.33 -16.95
CA ALA A 839 -10.02 7.12 -17.28
C ALA A 839 -10.76 6.36 -16.17
N SER A 840 -11.74 7.01 -15.56
CA SER A 840 -12.50 6.42 -14.46
C SER A 840 -13.53 5.41 -14.96
N VAL A 841 -13.44 4.17 -14.48
CA VAL A 841 -14.42 3.10 -14.70
C VAL A 841 -15.20 2.85 -13.41
N ASP A 842 -16.52 2.96 -13.49
CA ASP A 842 -17.39 2.77 -12.32
C ASP A 842 -17.29 1.34 -11.74
N LEU A 843 -17.38 1.26 -10.40
CA LEU A 843 -17.63 0.02 -9.66
C LEU A 843 -19.14 -0.09 -9.36
N ILE A 844 -19.82 -1.08 -9.92
CA ILE A 844 -21.30 -1.19 -9.88
C ILE A 844 -21.74 -2.09 -8.73
N LEU A 845 -21.32 -3.35 -8.76
CA LEU A 845 -21.53 -4.38 -7.76
C LEU A 845 -20.24 -4.71 -7.00
N ALA A 846 -19.11 -4.62 -7.69
CA ALA A 846 -17.79 -4.73 -7.09
C ALA A 846 -17.54 -3.54 -6.15
N SER A 847 -16.65 -3.73 -5.18
CA SER A 847 -16.14 -2.68 -4.29
C SER A 847 -14.70 -2.31 -4.56
N GLU A 848 -13.98 -3.17 -5.29
CA GLU A 848 -12.58 -2.98 -5.64
C GLU A 848 -12.28 -3.69 -6.96
N TRP A 849 -11.29 -3.18 -7.68
CA TRP A 849 -10.83 -3.68 -8.96
C TRP A 849 -9.37 -3.31 -9.13
N TRP A 850 -8.59 -4.22 -9.71
CA TRP A 850 -7.22 -3.96 -10.09
C TRP A 850 -7.18 -3.55 -11.56
N ASP A 851 -6.74 -2.33 -11.81
CA ASP A 851 -6.52 -1.78 -13.14
C ASP A 851 -5.10 -2.18 -13.61
N ASP A 852 -5.03 -2.99 -14.68
CA ASP A 852 -3.77 -3.49 -15.27
C ASP A 852 -3.08 -2.46 -16.20
N GLY A 853 -3.66 -1.25 -16.36
CA GLY A 853 -3.18 -0.21 -17.27
C GLY A 853 -3.87 -0.24 -18.64
N VAL A 854 -4.29 0.94 -19.10
CA VAL A 854 -4.90 1.14 -20.43
C VAL A 854 -3.86 0.95 -21.53
N ILE A 855 -4.23 0.32 -22.65
CA ILE A 855 -3.31 0.15 -23.78
C ILE A 855 -2.82 1.49 -24.32
N ASP A 856 -1.56 1.53 -24.77
CA ASP A 856 -1.04 2.71 -25.45
C ASP A 856 -1.78 2.92 -26.80
N LYS A 857 -2.09 4.18 -27.10
CA LYS A 857 -2.64 4.61 -28.39
C LYS A 857 -1.77 4.14 -29.57
N SER A 858 -0.46 4.02 -29.38
CA SER A 858 0.46 3.51 -30.40
C SER A 858 0.09 2.10 -30.90
N CYS A 859 -0.59 1.29 -30.08
CA CYS A 859 -1.06 -0.05 -30.44
C CYS A 859 -2.19 -0.05 -31.49
N LEU A 860 -2.93 1.05 -31.68
CA LEU A 860 -3.95 1.16 -32.72
C LEU A 860 -3.44 1.73 -34.04
N LEU A 861 -2.45 2.63 -33.99
CA LEU A 861 -1.99 3.41 -35.14
C LEU A 861 -1.19 2.61 -36.18
N THR A 862 -0.84 1.36 -35.90
CA THR A 862 -0.11 0.49 -36.83
C THR A 862 -0.95 -0.03 -38.01
N THR A 863 -2.24 0.34 -38.07
CA THR A 863 -3.18 -0.13 -39.11
C THR A 863 -3.51 0.91 -40.19
N GLU A 864 -3.17 2.20 -40.01
CA GLU A 864 -3.47 3.25 -41.00
C GLU A 864 -2.41 3.43 -42.11
N SER A 865 -1.40 2.55 -42.17
CA SER A 865 -0.32 2.62 -43.19
C SER A 865 -0.31 1.45 -44.20
N VAL A 866 -1.40 0.71 -44.35
CA VAL A 866 -1.55 -0.37 -45.35
C VAL A 866 -2.74 -0.14 -46.27
#